data_AF-A0A1I3Z5M0-F1
#
_entry.id   AF-A0A1I3Z5M0-F1
#
_cell.length_a   1.000
_cell.length_b   1.000
_cell.length_c   1.000
_cell.angle_alpha   90.00
_cell.angle_beta   90.00
_cell.angle_gamma   90.00
#
_symmetry.space_group_name_H-M   'P 1'
#
loop_
_entity.id
_entity.type
_entity.pdbx_description
1 polymer ?
#
loop_
_entity_poly.entity_id
_entity_poly.type
_entity_poly.pdbx_seq_one_letter_code
_entity_poly.pdbx_strand_id
1 'polypeptide(L)'
;MSIPKLEQNEEAQGKARANALLQRAVSEAFTLLEAGAAEEAIAHVRHYADLATLSDVGCYVFGLIYFNADDLRSSLRWFDRALSLNSTYVEAQSARAIVLQRLGQPLDALDAFESLLRSRPNDADVMFSIGVILQSLGRMKDALSAYEKALVVRPEHCEALTNRGALLERFGRFEEALSCFSDIARLRPDDSKNMFNKGSTLQKLGRRDEALAAYEQAAACGPPDAEIELNRGNVLQNLGRLEEAVLCYDRALQYRSGYQQAQYNKGIALQALGRREEALRAYDAALAIDPCYCEASCNRGNVLHELGRLEEALAAYNAALRIRPGFLPALANRASVLLQRGCAEQALLSCDEALRRNPDHPQTLGIRGAALQKLGRLNESLTDLDRALRLNPGAPEAWLNRGNVMQELDRRFEAIAAYDEALRLRPNYPEALSSVGVVLKEAGEIDRALTYFDAALRHKPDYADARNNRAGALLLKGDLKAGFEDYESRWDRSNAPPRTFVSPSPYWQGQHRAGHLLDGRSIVVWDEQGLGDLIQFSRYLICLAEAGADVAVHCRKNMRRLLSTLPARIRFIDAADNGESFAFQSALLSLPRSFQTDLETVPARTPYFYPEPDLVTKWGDRIGDEGFRIGVCWRGNAYINLKRSLPPRCFAPIAAIPGVRLISLMINQGADSSGAAQLPFSVESLGEDFDAGPDSFVDCAAAMANLDLVITSDTAIAHLAGALGRPVFVAMKMVPDWRWLLNRADSPWYPTMRLFRQSEKDVWEDVFEAITACVESLAGQAPVRDNAVAAQISLPGAIGELIDKITILEIKESHVTDAAKLGNIRRELGLLRKVEAEAGFSSEKLAELKTDLRTVNARLWDIENALREHECRADFGAAFIAHARQVYKTNDQRASLKKKINLMFNSAIVEEKFYPAQQRSSAVETRIRNPAFNPALNDLIAK
;
A
#
# COMPACT_ATOMS: atom_id res chain seq x y z
N MET A 1 46.59 16.62 -58.24
CA MET A 1 46.19 16.27 -59.62
C MET A 1 47.43 16.38 -60.51
N SER A 2 47.67 15.46 -61.43
CA SER A 2 48.72 15.66 -62.44
C SER A 2 48.29 16.80 -63.37
N ILE A 3 49.11 17.85 -63.48
CA ILE A 3 48.85 18.98 -64.37
C ILE A 3 48.75 18.45 -65.81
N PRO A 4 47.61 18.66 -66.52
CA PRO A 4 47.48 18.21 -67.90
C PRO A 4 48.59 18.83 -68.77
N LYS A 5 49.31 18.01 -69.54
CA LYS A 5 50.32 18.51 -70.48
C LYS A 5 49.63 18.94 -71.77
N LEU A 6 49.83 20.18 -72.19
CA LEU A 6 49.45 20.65 -73.53
C LEU A 6 50.30 19.90 -74.58
N GLU A 7 49.67 19.27 -75.57
CA GLU A 7 50.38 18.52 -76.62
C GLU A 7 51.33 19.41 -77.44
N GLN A 8 52.52 18.87 -77.73
CA GLN A 8 53.52 19.49 -78.61
C GLN A 8 53.42 18.86 -80.00
N ASN A 9 52.75 19.53 -80.94
CA ASN A 9 52.80 19.18 -82.36
C ASN A 9 53.75 20.15 -83.10
N GLU A 10 54.68 19.59 -83.88
CA GLU A 10 55.85 20.28 -84.50
C GLU A 10 55.55 21.17 -85.72
N GLU A 11 54.37 21.80 -85.81
CA GLU A 11 54.11 22.81 -86.85
C GLU A 11 54.11 24.26 -86.31
N ALA A 12 55.13 25.00 -86.76
CA ALA A 12 55.45 26.42 -86.53
C ALA A 12 55.95 26.79 -85.12
N GLN A 13 57.23 27.23 -85.04
CA GLN A 13 57.95 27.69 -83.83
C GLN A 13 57.17 28.70 -82.93
N GLY A 14 56.15 29.39 -83.45
CA GLY A 14 55.27 30.27 -82.68
C GLY A 14 54.27 29.53 -81.75
N LYS A 15 53.73 28.37 -82.17
CA LYS A 15 52.76 27.59 -81.38
C LYS A 15 53.41 26.88 -80.19
N ALA A 16 54.61 26.31 -80.38
CA ALA A 16 55.34 25.64 -79.31
C ALA A 16 55.72 26.60 -78.16
N ARG A 17 56.11 27.84 -78.49
CA ARG A 17 56.44 28.87 -77.49
C ARG A 17 55.20 29.36 -76.73
N ALA A 18 54.06 29.50 -77.41
CA ALA A 18 52.78 29.84 -76.79
C ALA A 18 52.27 28.75 -75.84
N ASN A 19 52.34 27.47 -76.24
CA ASN A 19 51.95 26.33 -75.40
C ASN A 19 52.85 26.20 -74.15
N ALA A 20 54.16 26.44 -74.27
CA ALA A 20 55.08 26.42 -73.14
C ALA A 20 54.82 27.55 -72.13
N LEU A 21 54.48 28.74 -72.61
CA LEU A 21 54.07 29.88 -71.76
C LEU A 21 52.76 29.58 -71.03
N LEU A 22 51.77 29.04 -71.74
CA LEU A 22 50.48 28.68 -71.16
C LEU A 22 50.61 27.57 -70.11
N GLN A 23 51.43 26.54 -70.38
CA GLN A 23 51.70 25.45 -69.43
C GLN A 23 52.29 25.96 -68.12
N ARG A 24 53.23 26.92 -68.20
CA ARG A 24 53.85 27.53 -67.03
C ARG A 24 52.82 28.34 -66.22
N ALA A 25 52.03 29.18 -66.90
CA ALA A 25 50.99 29.98 -66.25
C ALA A 25 49.93 29.13 -65.55
N VAL A 26 49.51 28.02 -66.18
CA VAL A 26 48.60 27.04 -65.57
C VAL A 26 49.20 26.42 -64.31
N SER A 27 50.48 26.03 -64.36
CA SER A 27 51.16 25.40 -63.22
C SER A 27 51.30 26.34 -62.03
N GLU A 28 51.62 27.61 -62.29
CA GLU A 28 51.70 28.66 -61.26
C GLU A 28 50.31 28.94 -60.67
N ALA A 29 49.25 28.94 -61.48
CA ALA A 29 47.87 29.14 -61.01
C ALA A 29 47.37 28.01 -60.10
N PHE A 30 47.66 26.75 -60.42
CA PHE A 30 47.29 25.63 -59.55
C PHE A 30 48.06 25.66 -58.22
N THR A 31 49.33 26.06 -58.23
CA THR A 31 50.10 26.28 -56.99
C THR A 31 49.46 27.33 -56.09
N LEU A 32 48.97 28.43 -56.69
CA LEU A 32 48.26 29.48 -55.94
C LEU A 32 46.92 28.98 -55.37
N LEU A 33 46.18 28.16 -56.13
CA LEU A 33 44.94 27.54 -55.64
C LEU A 33 45.19 26.56 -54.49
N GLU A 34 46.25 25.75 -54.57
CA GLU A 34 46.66 24.85 -53.48
C GLU A 34 47.07 25.63 -52.21
N ALA A 35 47.58 26.86 -52.37
CA ALA A 35 47.88 27.78 -51.28
C ALA A 35 46.66 28.60 -50.78
N GLY A 36 45.47 28.41 -51.37
CA GLY A 36 44.24 29.15 -51.02
C GLY A 36 44.14 30.57 -51.61
N ALA A 37 45.05 30.96 -52.51
CA ALA A 37 45.11 32.28 -53.13
C ALA A 37 44.31 32.34 -54.45
N ALA A 38 43.00 32.13 -54.35
CA ALA A 38 42.11 32.01 -55.52
C ALA A 38 42.04 33.28 -56.39
N GLU A 39 42.00 34.47 -55.79
CA GLU A 39 41.95 35.73 -56.54
C GLU A 39 43.26 36.00 -57.31
N GLU A 40 44.40 35.66 -56.71
CA GLU A 40 45.72 35.80 -57.33
C GLU A 40 45.89 34.80 -58.48
N ALA A 41 45.41 33.56 -58.32
CA ALA A 41 45.38 32.57 -59.39
C ALA A 41 44.58 33.06 -60.60
N ILE A 42 43.37 33.63 -60.36
CA ILE A 42 42.54 34.21 -61.43
C ILE A 42 43.24 35.41 -62.08
N ALA A 43 43.81 36.33 -61.28
CA ALA A 43 44.50 37.51 -61.80
C ALA A 43 45.69 37.12 -62.69
N HIS A 44 46.47 36.13 -62.26
CA HIS A 44 47.61 35.61 -63.00
C HIS A 44 47.20 35.04 -64.36
N VAL A 45 46.19 34.18 -64.41
CA VAL A 45 45.81 33.50 -65.67
C VAL A 45 45.09 34.40 -66.66
N ARG A 46 44.44 35.48 -66.20
CA ARG A 46 43.78 36.47 -67.10
C ARG A 46 44.73 37.03 -68.15
N HIS A 47 46.01 37.24 -67.83
CA HIS A 47 47.01 37.73 -68.76
C HIS A 47 47.26 36.79 -69.95
N TYR A 48 46.86 35.53 -69.84
CA TYR A 48 47.03 34.48 -70.85
C TYR A 48 45.69 34.02 -71.45
N ALA A 49 44.58 34.70 -71.15
CA ALA A 49 43.24 34.33 -71.61
C ALA A 49 43.15 34.22 -73.13
N ASP A 50 43.69 35.21 -73.87
CA ASP A 50 43.66 35.20 -75.34
C ASP A 50 44.36 33.96 -75.91
N LEU A 51 45.49 33.56 -75.33
CA LEU A 51 46.22 32.35 -75.72
C LEU A 51 45.43 31.08 -75.40
N ALA A 52 44.74 31.04 -74.25
CA ALA A 52 43.89 29.92 -73.86
C ALA A 52 42.69 29.72 -74.80
N THR A 53 42.10 30.80 -75.33
CA THR A 53 40.92 30.74 -76.24
C THR A 53 41.20 30.06 -77.58
N LEU A 54 42.47 29.82 -77.93
CA LEU A 54 42.90 29.24 -79.19
C LEU A 54 42.88 27.71 -79.21
N SER A 55 42.69 27.05 -78.06
CA SER A 55 42.58 25.59 -77.97
C SER A 55 41.48 25.17 -77.00
N ASP A 56 40.82 24.07 -77.32
CA ASP A 56 39.84 23.41 -76.46
C ASP A 56 40.46 22.98 -75.12
N VAL A 57 41.68 22.41 -75.14
CA VAL A 57 42.42 22.04 -73.92
C VAL A 57 42.76 23.25 -73.06
N GLY A 58 43.23 24.35 -73.66
CA GLY A 58 43.51 25.60 -72.94
C GLY A 58 42.27 26.19 -72.28
N CYS A 59 41.14 26.21 -73.01
CA CYS A 59 39.85 26.63 -72.47
C CYS A 59 39.37 25.74 -71.32
N TYR A 60 39.50 24.42 -71.45
CA TYR A 60 39.13 23.47 -70.40
C TYR A 60 39.95 23.67 -69.12
N VAL A 61 41.27 23.80 -69.24
CA VAL A 61 42.16 24.02 -68.09
C VAL A 61 41.85 25.35 -67.40
N PHE A 62 41.58 26.41 -68.15
CA PHE A 62 41.11 27.67 -67.57
C PHE A 62 39.76 27.48 -66.87
N GLY A 63 38.82 26.77 -67.49
CA GLY A 63 37.55 26.40 -66.85
C GLY A 63 37.75 25.70 -65.50
N LEU A 64 38.73 24.79 -65.38
CA LEU A 64 39.10 24.13 -64.12
C LEU A 64 39.72 25.08 -63.10
N ILE A 65 40.59 26.00 -63.52
CA ILE A 65 41.19 26.99 -62.61
C ILE A 65 40.09 27.89 -62.00
N TYR A 66 39.18 28.39 -62.84
CA TYR A 66 38.03 29.18 -62.37
C TYR A 66 37.06 28.34 -61.52
N PHE A 67 36.90 27.04 -61.82
CA PHE A 67 36.08 26.13 -61.01
C PHE A 67 36.65 25.95 -59.60
N ASN A 68 37.97 25.73 -59.49
CA ASN A 68 38.66 25.57 -58.21
C ASN A 68 38.74 26.87 -57.42
N ALA A 69 38.71 28.02 -58.11
CA ALA A 69 38.58 29.35 -57.51
C ALA A 69 37.14 29.72 -57.09
N ASP A 70 36.18 28.79 -57.25
CA ASP A 70 34.75 28.96 -56.98
C ASP A 70 34.03 30.03 -57.82
N ASP A 71 34.65 30.53 -58.90
CA ASP A 71 34.00 31.38 -59.90
C ASP A 71 33.32 30.51 -60.97
N LEU A 72 32.19 29.92 -60.56
CA LEU A 72 31.41 28.98 -61.35
C LEU A 72 30.87 29.59 -62.66
N ARG A 73 30.59 30.89 -62.70
CA ARG A 73 30.06 31.56 -63.91
C ARG A 73 31.12 31.71 -64.98
N SER A 74 32.33 32.13 -64.60
CA SER A 74 33.45 32.21 -65.54
C SER A 74 33.90 30.81 -65.96
N SER A 75 33.92 29.86 -65.02
CA SER A 75 34.20 28.45 -65.31
C SER A 75 33.27 27.88 -66.38
N LEU A 76 31.95 28.12 -66.25
CA LEU A 76 30.96 27.69 -67.23
C LEU A 76 31.25 28.25 -68.64
N ARG A 77 31.56 29.55 -68.73
CA ARG A 77 31.88 30.20 -70.02
C ARG A 77 33.11 29.60 -70.69
N TRP A 78 34.13 29.25 -69.90
CA TRP A 78 35.33 28.60 -70.40
C TRP A 78 35.06 27.17 -70.90
N PHE A 79 34.23 26.40 -70.19
CA PHE A 79 33.80 25.08 -70.66
C PHE A 79 32.92 25.18 -71.91
N ASP A 80 31.98 26.12 -71.98
CA ASP A 80 31.19 26.39 -73.19
C ASP A 80 32.09 26.74 -74.37
N ARG A 81 33.13 27.56 -74.14
CA ARG A 81 34.12 27.89 -75.17
C ARG A 81 34.90 26.66 -75.62
N ALA A 82 35.38 25.82 -74.70
CA ALA A 82 36.05 24.57 -75.02
C ALA A 82 35.17 23.68 -75.91
N LEU A 83 33.89 23.55 -75.59
CA LEU A 83 32.92 22.77 -76.35
C LEU A 83 32.54 23.40 -77.69
N SER A 84 32.62 24.73 -77.84
CA SER A 84 32.46 25.39 -79.13
C SER A 84 33.60 25.09 -80.11
N LEU A 85 34.79 24.80 -79.58
CA LEU A 85 35.98 24.44 -80.37
C LEU A 85 36.01 22.93 -80.66
N ASN A 86 35.63 22.12 -79.67
CA ASN A 86 35.52 20.68 -79.78
C ASN A 86 34.28 20.18 -79.05
N SER A 87 33.19 20.02 -79.81
CA SER A 87 31.90 19.59 -79.26
C SER A 87 31.92 18.18 -78.66
N THR A 88 32.94 17.37 -78.99
CA THR A 88 33.12 15.99 -78.48
C THR A 88 34.06 15.90 -77.28
N TYR A 89 34.53 17.02 -76.73
CA TYR A 89 35.47 17.02 -75.60
C TYR A 89 34.78 16.62 -74.28
N VAL A 90 34.91 15.34 -73.92
CA VAL A 90 34.10 14.73 -72.86
C VAL A 90 34.39 15.29 -71.47
N GLU A 91 35.64 15.55 -71.15
CA GLU A 91 36.05 16.11 -69.86
C GLU A 91 35.43 17.51 -69.68
N ALA A 92 35.37 18.31 -70.74
CA ALA A 92 34.71 19.61 -70.74
C ALA A 92 33.17 19.50 -70.66
N GLN A 93 32.55 18.50 -71.32
CA GLN A 93 31.11 18.23 -71.19
C GLN A 93 30.73 17.86 -69.75
N SER A 94 31.53 16.98 -69.13
CA SER A 94 31.33 16.52 -67.76
C SER A 94 31.51 17.67 -66.76
N ALA A 95 32.59 18.44 -66.89
CA ALA A 95 32.86 19.58 -66.02
C ALA A 95 31.78 20.68 -66.16
N ARG A 96 31.32 20.95 -67.38
CA ARG A 96 30.17 21.84 -67.64
C ARG A 96 28.92 21.40 -66.90
N ALA A 97 28.55 20.12 -66.98
CA ALA A 97 27.36 19.58 -66.33
C ALA A 97 27.44 19.68 -64.80
N ILE A 98 28.61 19.42 -64.21
CA ILE A 98 28.87 19.61 -62.77
C ILE A 98 28.72 21.09 -62.37
N VAL A 99 29.24 22.02 -63.18
CA VAL A 99 29.12 23.46 -62.92
C VAL A 99 27.66 23.93 -62.96
N LEU A 100 26.89 23.49 -63.96
CA LEU A 100 25.46 23.77 -64.05
C LEU A 100 24.71 23.29 -62.80
N GLN A 101 25.06 22.10 -62.30
CA GLN A 101 24.50 21.58 -61.07
C GLN A 101 24.85 22.48 -59.86
N ARG A 102 26.13 22.87 -59.70
CA ARG A 102 26.56 23.75 -58.59
C ARG A 102 25.98 25.16 -58.68
N LEU A 103 25.66 25.66 -59.88
CA LEU A 103 24.99 26.93 -60.12
C LEU A 103 23.48 26.90 -59.79
N GLY A 104 22.94 25.76 -59.37
CA GLY A 104 21.51 25.62 -59.09
C GLY A 104 20.65 25.50 -60.36
N GLN A 105 21.24 25.01 -61.46
CA GLN A 105 20.55 24.74 -62.73
C GLN A 105 20.43 23.22 -62.97
N PRO A 106 19.63 22.49 -62.17
CA PRO A 106 19.57 21.03 -62.22
C PRO A 106 18.97 20.47 -63.51
N LEU A 107 18.07 21.19 -64.18
CA LEU A 107 17.50 20.74 -65.47
C LEU A 107 18.54 20.82 -66.58
N ASP A 108 19.27 21.93 -66.68
CA ASP A 108 20.34 22.10 -67.66
C ASP A 108 21.49 21.10 -67.42
N ALA A 109 21.79 20.81 -66.15
CA ALA A 109 22.75 19.78 -65.77
C ALA A 109 22.27 18.37 -66.16
N LEU A 110 20.98 18.06 -65.94
CA LEU A 110 20.39 16.78 -66.33
C LEU A 110 20.47 16.58 -67.84
N ASP A 111 20.07 17.57 -68.63
CA ASP A 111 20.14 17.53 -70.10
C ASP A 111 21.58 17.34 -70.58
N ALA A 112 22.55 18.01 -69.94
CA ALA A 112 23.96 17.87 -70.26
C ALA A 112 24.49 16.45 -69.96
N PHE A 113 24.16 15.88 -68.80
CA PHE A 113 24.55 14.51 -68.46
C PHE A 113 23.82 13.45 -69.28
N GLU A 114 22.54 13.66 -69.64
CA GLU A 114 21.81 12.75 -70.54
C GLU A 114 22.41 12.76 -71.95
N SER A 115 22.80 13.92 -72.45
CA SER A 115 23.53 14.04 -73.72
C SER A 115 24.87 13.29 -73.69
N LEU A 116 25.61 13.43 -72.58
CA LEU A 116 26.86 12.71 -72.36
C LEU A 116 26.65 11.18 -72.26
N LEU A 117 25.54 10.74 -71.64
CA LEU A 117 25.21 9.33 -71.56
C LEU A 117 24.86 8.73 -72.94
N ARG A 118 24.29 9.52 -73.87
CA ARG A 118 24.05 9.06 -75.25
C ARG A 118 25.34 8.76 -76.01
N SER A 119 26.41 9.53 -75.76
CA SER A 119 27.72 9.29 -76.37
C SER A 119 28.54 8.22 -75.63
N ARG A 120 28.28 8.03 -74.32
CA ARG A 120 28.91 7.00 -73.47
C ARG A 120 27.85 6.18 -72.71
N PRO A 121 27.19 5.21 -73.36
CA PRO A 121 26.05 4.50 -72.77
C PRO A 121 26.39 3.62 -71.56
N ASN A 122 27.67 3.33 -71.31
CA ASN A 122 28.14 2.49 -70.20
C ASN A 122 29.02 3.29 -69.21
N ASP A 123 28.67 4.54 -68.93
CA ASP A 123 29.37 5.37 -67.95
C ASP A 123 28.61 5.42 -66.62
N ALA A 124 29.07 4.62 -65.64
CA ALA A 124 28.43 4.52 -64.33
C ALA A 124 28.47 5.84 -63.54
N ASP A 125 29.49 6.67 -63.72
CA ASP A 125 29.63 7.94 -62.99
C ASP A 125 28.63 8.97 -63.51
N VAL A 126 28.42 9.01 -64.83
CA VAL A 126 27.37 9.83 -65.44
C VAL A 126 25.97 9.37 -65.01
N MET A 127 25.71 8.06 -64.99
CA MET A 127 24.43 7.51 -64.49
C MET A 127 24.19 7.86 -63.01
N PHE A 128 25.23 7.78 -62.18
CA PHE A 128 25.18 8.20 -60.79
C PHE A 128 24.87 9.70 -60.66
N SER A 129 25.56 10.57 -61.40
CA SER A 129 25.31 12.01 -61.41
C SER A 129 23.88 12.36 -61.86
N ILE A 130 23.34 11.68 -62.87
CA ILE A 130 21.92 11.77 -63.26
C ILE A 130 21.02 11.42 -62.08
N GLY A 131 21.31 10.31 -61.38
CA GLY A 131 20.56 9.90 -60.19
C GLY A 131 20.54 10.96 -59.09
N VAL A 132 21.70 11.56 -58.79
CA VAL A 132 21.83 12.64 -57.79
C VAL A 132 20.98 13.86 -58.18
N ILE A 133 21.01 14.26 -59.46
CA ILE A 133 20.22 15.39 -59.96
C ILE A 133 18.73 15.08 -59.88
N LEU A 134 18.29 13.92 -60.34
CA LEU A 134 16.90 13.48 -60.27
C LEU A 134 16.38 13.46 -58.83
N GLN A 135 17.22 13.03 -57.88
CA GLN A 135 16.91 13.06 -56.46
C GLN A 135 16.74 14.51 -55.95
N SER A 136 17.61 15.44 -56.36
CA SER A 136 17.49 16.86 -56.01
C SER A 136 16.22 17.51 -56.58
N LEU A 137 15.73 17.02 -57.73
CA LEU A 137 14.48 17.43 -58.37
C LEU A 137 13.23 16.77 -57.77
N GLY A 138 13.36 15.93 -56.74
CA GLY A 138 12.23 15.19 -56.15
C GLY A 138 11.77 13.97 -56.96
N ARG A 139 12.43 13.65 -58.09
CA ARG A 139 12.12 12.51 -58.97
C ARG A 139 12.74 11.21 -58.43
N MET A 140 12.30 10.82 -57.24
CA MET A 140 12.88 9.73 -56.45
C MET A 140 12.87 8.37 -57.15
N LYS A 141 11.80 8.03 -57.90
CA LYS A 141 11.75 6.75 -58.63
C LYS A 141 12.75 6.70 -59.79
N ASP A 142 12.91 7.81 -60.50
CA ASP A 142 13.84 7.90 -61.62
C ASP A 142 15.28 7.90 -61.12
N ALA A 143 15.55 8.57 -59.99
CA ALA A 143 16.84 8.53 -59.31
C ALA A 143 17.23 7.10 -58.92
N LEU A 144 16.30 6.32 -58.35
CA LEU A 144 16.54 4.92 -58.03
C LEU A 144 16.91 4.10 -59.27
N SER A 145 16.18 4.29 -60.37
CA SER A 145 16.48 3.61 -61.64
C SER A 145 17.86 4.00 -62.19
N ALA A 146 18.26 5.26 -62.07
CA ALA A 146 19.58 5.72 -62.49
C ALA A 146 20.71 5.08 -61.65
N TYR A 147 20.53 4.97 -60.33
CA TYR A 147 21.49 4.26 -59.48
C TYR A 147 21.56 2.76 -59.79
N GLU A 148 20.42 2.11 -60.04
CA GLU A 148 20.40 0.70 -60.44
C GLU A 148 21.13 0.47 -61.77
N LYS A 149 20.94 1.35 -62.76
CA LYS A 149 21.70 1.31 -64.01
C LYS A 149 23.19 1.51 -63.79
N ALA A 150 23.59 2.46 -62.95
CA ALA A 150 25.00 2.67 -62.60
C ALA A 150 25.62 1.41 -61.98
N LEU A 151 24.88 0.71 -61.11
CA LEU A 151 25.33 -0.51 -60.45
C LEU A 151 25.33 -1.75 -61.34
N VAL A 152 24.52 -1.78 -62.40
CA VAL A 152 24.61 -2.81 -63.45
C VAL A 152 25.93 -2.67 -64.22
N VAL A 153 26.36 -1.44 -64.49
CA VAL A 153 27.62 -1.16 -65.19
C VAL A 153 28.83 -1.35 -64.28
N ARG A 154 28.75 -0.89 -63.03
CA ARG A 154 29.82 -0.97 -62.03
C ARG A 154 29.25 -1.36 -60.65
N PRO A 155 29.16 -2.67 -60.32
CA PRO A 155 28.59 -3.14 -59.06
C PRO A 155 29.29 -2.60 -57.80
N GLU A 156 30.59 -2.29 -57.89
CA GLU A 156 31.43 -1.78 -56.81
C GLU A 156 31.35 -0.26 -56.59
N HIS A 157 30.41 0.44 -57.24
CA HIS A 157 30.21 1.89 -57.09
C HIS A 157 29.58 2.22 -55.73
N CYS A 158 30.42 2.43 -54.71
CA CYS A 158 30.00 2.63 -53.32
C CYS A 158 29.06 3.84 -53.12
N GLU A 159 29.27 4.94 -53.84
CA GLU A 159 28.45 6.13 -53.73
C GLU A 159 27.05 5.89 -54.31
N ALA A 160 26.94 5.15 -55.43
CA ALA A 160 25.67 4.69 -55.97
C ALA A 160 24.97 3.67 -55.06
N LEU A 161 25.71 2.73 -54.46
CA LEU A 161 25.19 1.80 -53.45
C LEU A 161 24.62 2.54 -52.23
N THR A 162 25.33 3.57 -51.76
CA THR A 162 24.93 4.37 -50.59
C THR A 162 23.64 5.13 -50.86
N ASN A 163 23.57 5.86 -51.99
CA ASN A 163 22.38 6.63 -52.36
C ASN A 163 21.19 5.73 -52.70
N ARG A 164 21.43 4.59 -53.37
CA ARG A 164 20.41 3.55 -53.58
C ARG A 164 19.88 3.02 -52.25
N GLY A 165 20.76 2.64 -51.33
CA GLY A 165 20.39 2.10 -50.01
C GLY A 165 19.53 3.07 -49.21
N ALA A 166 19.95 4.33 -49.10
CA ALA A 166 19.20 5.38 -48.40
C ALA A 166 17.81 5.62 -49.03
N LEU A 167 17.71 5.57 -50.36
CA LEU A 167 16.46 5.76 -51.07
C LEU A 167 15.50 4.56 -50.91
N LEU A 168 16.05 3.35 -50.91
CA LEU A 168 15.30 2.12 -50.62
C LEU A 168 14.75 2.11 -49.19
N GLU A 169 15.52 2.57 -48.19
CA GLU A 169 15.00 2.74 -46.84
C GLU A 169 13.80 3.69 -46.79
N ARG A 170 13.88 4.82 -47.52
CA ARG A 170 12.77 5.78 -47.61
C ARG A 170 11.52 5.17 -48.29
N PHE A 171 11.71 4.20 -49.18
CA PHE A 171 10.62 3.42 -49.77
C PHE A 171 10.18 2.21 -48.94
N GLY A 172 10.77 1.97 -47.76
CA GLY A 172 10.46 0.82 -46.91
C GLY A 172 11.01 -0.52 -47.42
N ARG A 173 11.88 -0.52 -48.43
CA ARG A 173 12.53 -1.70 -49.03
C ARG A 173 13.80 -2.05 -48.25
N PHE A 174 13.65 -2.38 -46.97
CA PHE A 174 14.77 -2.49 -46.02
C PHE A 174 15.75 -3.64 -46.33
N GLU A 175 15.29 -4.79 -46.79
CA GLU A 175 16.19 -5.91 -47.15
C GLU A 175 17.10 -5.57 -48.35
N GLU A 176 16.57 -4.84 -49.33
CA GLU A 176 17.39 -4.41 -50.47
C GLU A 176 18.36 -3.29 -50.08
N ALA A 177 17.96 -2.40 -49.17
CA ALA A 177 18.87 -1.42 -48.58
C ALA A 177 20.00 -2.10 -47.80
N LEU A 178 19.67 -3.14 -47.01
CA LEU A 178 20.64 -3.94 -46.28
C LEU A 178 21.64 -4.63 -47.22
N SER A 179 21.17 -5.11 -48.37
CA SER A 179 22.06 -5.65 -49.41
C SER A 179 23.08 -4.60 -49.86
N CYS A 180 22.65 -3.37 -50.18
CA CYS A 180 23.57 -2.28 -50.57
C CYS A 180 24.63 -2.03 -49.49
N PHE A 181 24.22 -1.86 -48.24
CA PHE A 181 25.15 -1.56 -47.15
C PHE A 181 26.06 -2.76 -46.81
N SER A 182 25.62 -3.98 -47.07
CA SER A 182 26.44 -5.20 -46.94
C SER A 182 27.46 -5.33 -48.07
N ASP A 183 27.14 -4.87 -49.28
CA ASP A 183 28.07 -4.78 -50.40
C ASP A 183 29.16 -3.75 -50.10
N ILE A 184 28.77 -2.56 -49.63
CA ILE A 184 29.74 -1.52 -49.20
C ILE A 184 30.60 -2.04 -48.05
N ALA A 185 30.03 -2.75 -47.06
CA ALA A 185 30.79 -3.31 -45.95
C ALA A 185 31.86 -4.32 -46.39
N ARG A 186 31.63 -5.03 -47.50
CA ARG A 186 32.64 -5.93 -48.10
C ARG A 186 33.74 -5.16 -48.83
N LEU A 187 33.39 -4.06 -49.48
CA LEU A 187 34.32 -3.22 -50.25
C LEU A 187 35.15 -2.28 -49.37
N ARG A 188 34.55 -1.72 -48.32
CA ARG A 188 35.11 -0.75 -47.37
C ARG A 188 34.77 -1.17 -45.94
N PRO A 189 35.50 -2.15 -45.34
CA PRO A 189 35.19 -2.68 -44.02
C PRO A 189 35.31 -1.66 -42.87
N ASP A 190 36.12 -0.62 -43.04
CA ASP A 190 36.36 0.42 -42.04
C ASP A 190 35.50 1.68 -42.25
N ASP A 191 34.51 1.64 -43.13
CA ASP A 191 33.59 2.75 -43.35
C ASP A 191 32.54 2.81 -42.22
N SER A 192 32.87 3.59 -41.18
CA SER A 192 32.00 3.81 -40.01
C SER A 192 30.60 4.34 -40.39
N LYS A 193 30.49 5.23 -41.39
CA LYS A 193 29.19 5.77 -41.82
C LYS A 193 28.33 4.68 -42.47
N ASN A 194 28.94 3.83 -43.28
CA ASN A 194 28.24 2.69 -43.85
C ASN A 194 27.79 1.69 -42.76
N MET A 195 28.64 1.39 -41.78
CA MET A 195 28.28 0.50 -40.68
C MET A 195 27.15 1.06 -39.82
N PHE A 196 27.12 2.38 -39.59
CA PHE A 196 25.99 3.06 -38.95
C PHE A 196 24.69 2.90 -39.75
N ASN A 197 24.73 3.15 -41.07
CA ASN A 197 23.57 2.98 -41.95
C ASN A 197 23.07 1.53 -41.95
N LYS A 198 24.00 0.56 -42.06
CA LYS A 198 23.71 -0.87 -41.97
C LYS A 198 23.03 -1.22 -40.64
N GLY A 199 23.56 -0.73 -39.51
CA GLY A 199 22.99 -0.91 -38.17
C GLY A 199 21.57 -0.34 -38.07
N SER A 200 21.34 0.86 -38.61
CA SER A 200 20.02 1.50 -38.63
C SER A 200 19.00 0.67 -39.44
N THR A 201 19.39 0.17 -40.61
CA THR A 201 18.52 -0.70 -41.43
C THR A 201 18.21 -2.02 -40.72
N LEU A 202 19.20 -2.66 -40.10
CA LEU A 202 19.02 -3.90 -39.33
C LEU A 202 18.09 -3.69 -38.13
N GLN A 203 18.19 -2.53 -37.47
CA GLN A 203 17.28 -2.17 -36.38
C GLN A 203 15.84 -2.02 -36.88
N LYS A 204 15.60 -1.38 -38.03
CA LYS A 204 14.27 -1.26 -38.66
C LYS A 204 13.69 -2.63 -39.07
N LEU A 205 14.55 -3.58 -39.44
CA LEU A 205 14.20 -4.98 -39.72
C LEU A 205 13.95 -5.82 -38.45
N GLY A 206 14.24 -5.30 -37.26
CA GLY A 206 14.14 -6.04 -36.00
C GLY A 206 15.27 -7.04 -35.75
N ARG A 207 16.32 -7.04 -36.58
CA ARG A 207 17.51 -7.91 -36.46
C ARG A 207 18.49 -7.33 -35.44
N ARG A 208 18.11 -7.39 -34.16
CA ARG A 208 18.74 -6.64 -33.05
C ARG A 208 20.21 -7.01 -32.82
N ASP A 209 20.57 -8.29 -32.81
CA ASP A 209 21.97 -8.70 -32.58
C ASP A 209 22.92 -8.25 -33.70
N GLU A 210 22.46 -8.34 -34.95
CA GLU A 210 23.23 -7.88 -36.10
C GLU A 210 23.34 -6.35 -36.13
N ALA A 211 22.28 -5.63 -35.74
CA ALA A 211 22.32 -4.18 -35.60
C ALA A 211 23.35 -3.75 -34.54
N LEU A 212 23.40 -4.46 -33.41
CA LEU A 212 24.39 -4.22 -32.36
C LEU A 212 25.82 -4.41 -32.90
N ALA A 213 26.10 -5.52 -33.58
CA ALA A 213 27.41 -5.79 -34.17
C ALA A 213 27.82 -4.71 -35.18
N ALA A 214 26.89 -4.25 -36.02
CA ALA A 214 27.15 -3.16 -36.97
C ALA A 214 27.47 -1.83 -36.27
N TYR A 215 26.74 -1.48 -35.19
CA TYR A 215 27.04 -0.27 -34.41
C TYR A 215 28.36 -0.37 -33.64
N GLU A 216 28.74 -1.55 -33.14
CA GLU A 216 30.04 -1.78 -32.51
C GLU A 216 31.19 -1.60 -33.50
N GLN A 217 31.03 -2.12 -34.72
CA GLN A 217 32.00 -1.90 -35.78
C GLN A 217 32.05 -0.41 -36.19
N ALA A 218 30.90 0.26 -36.29
CA ALA A 218 30.84 1.70 -36.58
C ALA A 218 31.61 2.52 -35.53
N ALA A 219 31.45 2.19 -34.24
CA ALA A 219 32.14 2.85 -33.14
C ALA A 219 33.64 2.53 -33.09
N ALA A 220 34.07 1.34 -33.54
CA ALA A 220 35.47 0.93 -33.55
C ALA A 220 36.27 1.56 -34.70
N CYS A 221 35.66 1.71 -35.89
CA CYS A 221 36.35 2.18 -37.09
C CYS A 221 36.23 3.70 -37.34
N GLY A 222 35.35 4.41 -36.61
CA GLY A 222 35.07 5.83 -36.80
C GLY A 222 35.60 6.74 -35.69
N PRO A 223 35.61 8.07 -35.90
CA PRO A 223 35.81 9.01 -34.80
C PRO A 223 34.67 8.90 -33.77
N PRO A 224 34.89 9.32 -32.51
CA PRO A 224 33.84 9.34 -31.49
C PRO A 224 32.58 10.08 -31.97
N ASP A 225 31.43 9.41 -31.95
CA ASP A 225 30.15 9.94 -32.43
C ASP A 225 29.03 9.63 -31.43
N ALA A 226 28.33 10.68 -30.98
CA ALA A 226 27.22 10.57 -30.05
C ALA A 226 26.03 9.81 -30.63
N GLU A 227 25.79 9.89 -31.94
CA GLU A 227 24.63 9.26 -32.59
C GLU A 227 24.81 7.74 -32.74
N ILE A 228 26.04 7.29 -32.98
CA ILE A 228 26.39 5.86 -32.97
C ILE A 228 26.15 5.28 -31.57
N GLU A 229 26.69 5.90 -30.52
CA GLU A 229 26.53 5.41 -29.15
C GLU A 229 25.08 5.49 -28.65
N LEU A 230 24.30 6.52 -29.03
CA LEU A 230 22.87 6.57 -28.72
C LEU A 230 22.13 5.36 -29.32
N ASN A 231 22.32 5.08 -30.61
CA ASN A 231 21.60 4.01 -31.30
C ASN A 231 22.07 2.63 -30.84
N ARG A 232 23.36 2.46 -30.55
CA ARG A 232 23.90 1.26 -29.90
C ARG A 232 23.24 1.02 -28.55
N GLY A 233 23.12 2.06 -27.72
CA GLY A 233 22.41 2.00 -26.43
C GLY A 233 20.94 1.60 -26.59
N ASN A 234 20.24 2.15 -27.59
CA ASN A 234 18.84 1.80 -27.88
C ASN A 234 18.67 0.32 -28.25
N VAL A 235 19.58 -0.25 -29.05
CA VAL A 235 19.57 -1.68 -29.39
C VAL A 235 19.83 -2.54 -28.15
N LEU A 236 20.83 -2.18 -27.33
CA LEU A 236 21.14 -2.87 -26.06
C LEU A 236 19.95 -2.86 -25.10
N GLN A 237 19.25 -1.72 -24.99
CA GLN A 237 18.05 -1.62 -24.18
C GLN A 237 16.94 -2.55 -24.69
N ASN A 238 16.72 -2.64 -26.00
CA ASN A 238 15.76 -3.57 -26.60
C ASN A 238 16.13 -5.05 -26.47
N LEU A 239 17.42 -5.35 -26.23
CA LEU A 239 17.93 -6.68 -25.90
C LEU A 239 17.88 -6.98 -24.39
N GLY A 240 17.48 -6.01 -23.55
CA GLY A 240 17.48 -6.14 -22.08
C GLY A 240 18.85 -6.00 -21.43
N ARG A 241 19.89 -5.62 -22.17
CA ARG A 241 21.26 -5.37 -21.68
C ARG A 241 21.37 -3.93 -21.15
N LEU A 242 20.63 -3.66 -20.09
CA LEU A 242 20.35 -2.30 -19.61
C LEU A 242 21.59 -1.57 -19.07
N GLU A 243 22.50 -2.24 -18.36
CA GLU A 243 23.73 -1.64 -17.84
C GLU A 243 24.65 -1.16 -18.98
N GLU A 244 24.77 -1.97 -20.04
CA GLU A 244 25.56 -1.60 -21.21
C GLU A 244 24.91 -0.47 -21.99
N ALA A 245 23.58 -0.44 -22.06
CA ALA A 245 22.84 0.68 -22.65
C ALA A 245 23.14 2.00 -21.91
N VAL A 246 23.16 1.99 -20.58
CA VAL A 246 23.52 3.17 -19.77
C VAL A 246 24.93 3.66 -20.08
N LEU A 247 25.92 2.75 -20.21
CA LEU A 247 27.28 3.11 -20.59
C LEU A 247 27.37 3.76 -21.97
N CYS A 248 26.61 3.24 -22.95
CA CYS A 248 26.51 3.85 -24.28
C CYS A 248 25.90 5.26 -24.21
N TYR A 249 24.84 5.46 -23.42
CA TYR A 249 24.27 6.80 -23.24
C TYR A 249 25.24 7.76 -22.54
N ASP A 250 26.02 7.30 -21.57
CA ASP A 250 27.07 8.10 -20.93
C ASP A 250 28.13 8.55 -21.93
N ARG A 251 28.58 7.65 -22.83
CA ARG A 251 29.51 8.01 -23.90
C ARG A 251 28.89 9.01 -24.89
N ALA A 252 27.63 8.78 -25.29
CA ALA A 252 26.92 9.72 -26.16
C ALA A 252 26.86 11.13 -25.55
N LEU A 253 26.65 11.23 -24.23
CA LEU A 253 26.63 12.49 -23.49
C LEU A 253 28.02 13.11 -23.29
N GLN A 254 29.08 12.28 -23.22
CA GLN A 254 30.46 12.78 -23.23
C GLN A 254 30.81 13.43 -24.58
N TYR A 255 30.36 12.85 -25.68
CA TYR A 255 30.61 13.38 -27.03
C TYR A 255 29.69 14.56 -27.38
N ARG A 256 28.46 14.59 -26.83
CA ARG A 256 27.49 15.68 -27.00
C ARG A 256 26.75 15.95 -25.68
N SER A 257 27.21 16.94 -24.93
CA SER A 257 26.67 17.28 -23.60
C SER A 257 25.19 17.73 -23.61
N GLY A 258 24.75 18.39 -24.69
CA GLY A 258 23.36 18.86 -24.87
C GLY A 258 22.40 17.84 -25.50
N TYR A 259 22.65 16.53 -25.39
CA TYR A 259 21.85 15.52 -26.07
C TYR A 259 20.64 15.05 -25.22
N GLN A 260 19.52 15.76 -25.32
CA GLN A 260 18.30 15.50 -24.53
C GLN A 260 17.76 14.08 -24.71
N GLN A 261 17.81 13.52 -25.93
CA GLN A 261 17.36 12.16 -26.21
C GLN A 261 18.20 11.10 -25.47
N ALA A 262 19.51 11.31 -25.34
CA ALA A 262 20.40 10.40 -24.62
C ALA A 262 20.12 10.44 -23.11
N GLN A 263 19.89 11.62 -22.53
CA GLN A 263 19.47 11.75 -21.13
C GLN A 263 18.14 11.04 -20.87
N TYR A 264 17.14 11.25 -21.74
CA TYR A 264 15.83 10.63 -21.62
C TYR A 264 15.91 9.10 -21.71
N ASN A 265 16.60 8.55 -22.71
CA ASN A 265 16.75 7.10 -22.87
C ASN A 265 17.57 6.48 -21.72
N LYS A 266 18.60 7.18 -21.22
CA LYS A 266 19.31 6.80 -19.99
C LYS A 266 18.36 6.72 -18.80
N GLY A 267 17.45 7.68 -18.66
CA GLY A 267 16.40 7.66 -17.62
C GLY A 267 15.52 6.42 -17.70
N ILE A 268 15.08 6.02 -18.90
CA ILE A 268 14.28 4.81 -19.09
C ILE A 268 15.06 3.56 -18.69
N ALA A 269 16.32 3.42 -19.15
CA ALA A 269 17.14 2.26 -18.83
C ALA A 269 17.42 2.16 -17.32
N LEU A 270 17.71 3.28 -16.64
CA LEU A 270 17.91 3.33 -15.19
C LEU A 270 16.65 2.99 -14.41
N GLN A 271 15.48 3.42 -14.88
CA GLN A 271 14.20 3.06 -14.27
C GLN A 271 13.95 1.55 -14.38
N ALA A 272 14.20 0.95 -15.54
CA ALA A 272 14.07 -0.49 -15.74
C ALA A 272 15.05 -1.31 -14.87
N LEU A 273 16.21 -0.74 -14.53
CA LEU A 273 17.17 -1.30 -13.55
C LEU A 273 16.75 -1.11 -12.08
N GLY A 274 15.66 -0.39 -11.80
CA GLY A 274 15.25 -0.04 -10.44
C GLY A 274 16.09 1.08 -9.79
N ARG A 275 17.01 1.72 -10.53
CA ARG A 275 17.86 2.83 -10.08
C ARG A 275 17.09 4.16 -10.16
N ARG A 276 16.00 4.25 -9.39
CA ARG A 276 14.98 5.31 -9.47
C ARG A 276 15.52 6.73 -9.31
N GLU A 277 16.38 6.98 -8.31
CA GLU A 277 16.96 8.31 -8.08
C GLU A 277 17.91 8.75 -9.22
N GLU A 278 18.55 7.81 -9.90
CA GLU A 278 19.40 8.11 -11.06
C GLU A 278 18.55 8.36 -12.31
N ALA A 279 17.47 7.60 -12.49
CA ALA A 279 16.49 7.85 -13.54
C ALA A 279 15.88 9.26 -13.40
N LEU A 280 15.52 9.65 -12.17
CA LEU A 280 15.00 10.99 -11.87
C LEU A 280 15.99 12.08 -12.30
N ARG A 281 17.27 11.96 -11.91
CA ARG A 281 18.33 12.89 -12.33
C ARG A 281 18.51 12.95 -13.85
N ALA A 282 18.41 11.83 -14.55
CA ALA A 282 18.52 11.79 -16.01
C ALA A 282 17.32 12.50 -16.68
N TYR A 283 16.10 12.29 -16.19
CA TYR A 283 14.93 13.03 -16.68
C TYR A 283 15.00 14.53 -16.37
N ASP A 284 15.48 14.92 -15.19
CA ASP A 284 15.71 16.33 -14.85
C ASP A 284 16.74 16.97 -15.78
N ALA A 285 17.82 16.26 -16.11
CA ALA A 285 18.82 16.73 -17.07
C ALA A 285 18.24 16.86 -18.49
N ALA A 286 17.38 15.93 -18.93
CA ALA A 286 16.69 16.03 -20.21
C ALA A 286 15.77 17.27 -20.26
N LEU A 287 15.02 17.53 -19.19
CA LEU A 287 14.10 18.66 -19.06
C LEU A 287 14.82 20.01 -18.86
N ALA A 288 16.04 20.01 -18.33
CA ALA A 288 16.88 21.21 -18.27
C ALA A 288 17.35 21.64 -19.67
N ILE A 289 17.53 20.69 -20.59
CA ILE A 289 17.89 20.96 -21.99
C ILE A 289 16.64 21.35 -22.80
N ASP A 290 15.55 20.58 -22.66
CA ASP A 290 14.27 20.85 -23.32
C ASP A 290 13.10 20.80 -22.30
N PRO A 291 12.68 21.97 -21.76
CA PRO A 291 11.55 22.06 -20.85
C PRO A 291 10.21 21.62 -21.45
N CYS A 292 10.10 21.52 -22.78
CA CYS A 292 8.90 21.11 -23.49
C CYS A 292 8.87 19.60 -23.79
N TYR A 293 9.80 18.81 -23.25
CA TYR A 293 9.83 17.37 -23.46
C TYR A 293 8.74 16.66 -22.64
N CYS A 294 7.56 16.50 -23.25
CA CYS A 294 6.35 15.98 -22.64
C CYS A 294 6.52 14.56 -22.07
N GLU A 295 7.14 13.65 -22.83
CA GLU A 295 7.37 12.26 -22.44
C GLU A 295 8.32 12.16 -21.25
N ALA A 296 9.38 13.01 -21.20
CA ALA A 296 10.30 13.06 -20.07
C ALA A 296 9.60 13.56 -18.80
N SER A 297 8.75 14.59 -18.91
CA SER A 297 7.94 15.08 -17.77
C SER A 297 7.00 14.01 -17.22
N CYS A 298 6.37 13.21 -18.10
CA CYS A 298 5.50 12.13 -17.65
C CYS A 298 6.27 10.98 -17.01
N ASN A 299 7.38 10.53 -17.59
CA ASN A 299 8.18 9.45 -17.03
C ASN A 299 8.86 9.86 -15.72
N ARG A 300 9.26 11.13 -15.59
CA ARG A 300 9.67 11.72 -14.31
C ARG A 300 8.56 11.57 -13.26
N GLY A 301 7.31 11.88 -13.62
CA GLY A 301 6.15 11.67 -12.75
C GLY A 301 5.98 10.21 -12.33
N ASN A 302 6.18 9.26 -13.25
CA ASN A 302 6.10 7.83 -12.95
C ASN A 302 7.15 7.40 -11.91
N VAL A 303 8.41 7.83 -12.08
CA VAL A 303 9.48 7.53 -11.11
C VAL A 303 9.20 8.16 -9.75
N LEU A 304 8.70 9.39 -9.71
CA LEU A 304 8.31 10.04 -8.45
C LEU A 304 7.15 9.31 -7.76
N HIS A 305 6.20 8.79 -8.53
CA HIS A 305 5.11 7.95 -8.01
C HIS A 305 5.65 6.65 -7.41
N GLU A 306 6.56 5.96 -8.09
CA GLU A 306 7.22 4.75 -7.58
C GLU A 306 8.02 5.02 -6.29
N LEU A 307 8.60 6.22 -6.14
CA LEU A 307 9.30 6.67 -4.94
C LEU A 307 8.34 7.13 -3.82
N GLY A 308 7.02 7.15 -4.04
CA GLY A 308 6.03 7.65 -3.08
C GLY A 308 5.97 9.17 -2.95
N ARG A 309 6.68 9.92 -3.81
CA ARG A 309 6.71 11.40 -3.85
C ARG A 309 5.50 11.93 -4.63
N LEU A 310 4.30 11.66 -4.10
CA LEU A 310 3.02 11.84 -4.81
C LEU A 310 2.75 13.28 -5.27
N GLU A 311 3.12 14.29 -4.48
CA GLU A 311 2.89 15.70 -4.84
C GLU A 311 3.76 16.13 -6.03
N GLU A 312 5.02 15.72 -6.03
CA GLU A 312 5.95 16.01 -7.13
C GLU A 312 5.57 15.23 -8.39
N ALA A 313 5.05 14.01 -8.24
CA ALA A 313 4.50 13.24 -9.35
C ALA A 313 3.32 13.97 -10.01
N LEU A 314 2.38 14.50 -9.22
CA LEU A 314 1.27 15.32 -9.73
C LEU A 314 1.77 16.59 -10.43
N ALA A 315 2.78 17.25 -9.87
CA ALA A 315 3.38 18.43 -10.50
C ALA A 315 3.99 18.10 -11.87
N ALA A 316 4.68 16.95 -11.98
CA ALA A 316 5.27 16.46 -13.22
C ALA A 316 4.20 16.10 -14.28
N TYR A 317 3.14 15.39 -13.90
CA TYR A 317 2.02 15.11 -14.81
C TYR A 317 1.32 16.39 -15.26
N ASN A 318 1.10 17.35 -14.35
CA ASN A 318 0.53 18.64 -14.72
C ASN A 318 1.45 19.44 -15.65
N ALA A 319 2.78 19.30 -15.55
CA ALA A 319 3.71 19.89 -16.51
C ALA A 319 3.58 19.24 -17.90
N ALA A 320 3.53 17.91 -17.96
CA ALA A 320 3.29 17.19 -19.20
C ALA A 320 1.97 17.60 -19.87
N LEU A 321 0.90 17.79 -19.08
CA LEU A 321 -0.41 18.22 -19.56
C LEU A 321 -0.49 19.70 -19.91
N ARG A 322 0.34 20.56 -19.32
CA ARG A 322 0.50 21.96 -19.79
C ARG A 322 1.09 22.02 -21.19
N ILE A 323 2.06 21.14 -21.48
CA ILE A 323 2.68 21.02 -22.81
C ILE A 323 1.71 20.37 -23.80
N ARG A 324 1.06 19.27 -23.40
CA ARG A 324 0.12 18.50 -24.23
C ARG A 324 -1.12 18.10 -23.42
N PRO A 325 -2.19 18.93 -23.42
CA PRO A 325 -3.39 18.72 -22.59
C PRO A 325 -4.09 17.36 -22.77
N GLY A 326 -4.00 16.76 -23.95
CA GLY A 326 -4.60 15.45 -24.25
C GLY A 326 -3.68 14.24 -24.05
N PHE A 327 -2.56 14.38 -23.34
CA PHE A 327 -1.60 13.28 -23.22
C PHE A 327 -2.13 12.17 -22.29
N LEU A 328 -2.68 11.11 -22.91
CA LEU A 328 -3.37 10.01 -22.23
C LEU A 328 -2.58 9.38 -21.06
N PRO A 329 -1.28 9.04 -21.20
CA PRO A 329 -0.51 8.48 -20.09
C PRO A 329 -0.47 9.41 -18.86
N ALA A 330 -0.26 10.72 -19.08
CA ALA A 330 -0.22 11.68 -17.98
C ALA A 330 -1.60 11.88 -17.32
N LEU A 331 -2.70 11.85 -18.08
CA LEU A 331 -4.06 11.92 -17.52
C LEU A 331 -4.38 10.69 -16.66
N ALA A 332 -4.09 9.49 -17.15
CA ALA A 332 -4.33 8.24 -16.42
C ALA A 332 -3.48 8.16 -15.15
N ASN A 333 -2.19 8.50 -15.24
CA ASN A 333 -1.28 8.46 -14.10
C ASN A 333 -1.61 9.55 -13.06
N ARG A 334 -2.00 10.76 -13.50
CA ARG A 334 -2.53 11.80 -12.61
C ARG A 334 -3.77 11.32 -11.86
N ALA A 335 -4.72 10.69 -12.56
CA ALA A 335 -5.92 10.14 -11.92
C ALA A 335 -5.58 9.07 -10.87
N SER A 336 -4.65 8.16 -11.18
CA SER A 336 -4.19 7.14 -10.23
C SER A 336 -3.58 7.75 -8.97
N VAL A 337 -2.71 8.76 -9.11
CA VAL A 337 -2.07 9.42 -7.95
C VAL A 337 -3.08 10.22 -7.14
N LEU A 338 -4.05 10.88 -7.79
CA LEU A 338 -5.15 11.58 -7.11
C LEU A 338 -5.99 10.62 -6.26
N LEU A 339 -6.26 9.39 -6.74
CA LEU A 339 -6.93 8.37 -5.94
C LEU A 339 -6.12 7.91 -4.74
N GLN A 340 -4.81 7.70 -4.91
CA GLN A 340 -3.94 7.31 -3.81
C GLN A 340 -3.91 8.38 -2.70
N ARG A 341 -4.10 9.66 -3.06
CA ARG A 341 -4.23 10.77 -2.10
C ARG A 341 -5.64 10.95 -1.52
N GLY A 342 -6.63 10.16 -1.94
CA GLY A 342 -8.02 10.29 -1.52
C GLY A 342 -8.81 11.39 -2.25
N CYS A 343 -8.26 12.03 -3.27
CA CYS A 343 -8.92 13.08 -4.05
C CYS A 343 -9.80 12.49 -5.17
N ALA A 344 -10.80 11.70 -4.80
CA ALA A 344 -11.58 10.90 -5.75
C ALA A 344 -12.34 11.73 -6.81
N GLU A 345 -12.86 12.91 -6.45
CA GLU A 345 -13.51 13.81 -7.41
C GLU A 345 -12.55 14.34 -8.48
N GLN A 346 -11.33 14.74 -8.09
CA GLN A 346 -10.34 15.23 -9.05
C GLN A 346 -9.81 14.10 -9.94
N ALA A 347 -9.70 12.88 -9.39
CA ALA A 347 -9.36 11.70 -10.16
C ALA A 347 -10.44 11.40 -11.22
N LEU A 348 -11.72 11.53 -10.85
CA LEU A 348 -12.85 11.37 -11.77
C LEU A 348 -12.75 12.35 -12.94
N LEU A 349 -12.48 13.62 -12.68
CA LEU A 349 -12.31 14.64 -13.73
C LEU A 349 -11.17 14.30 -14.70
N SER A 350 -10.03 13.81 -14.18
CA SER A 350 -8.89 13.38 -15.02
C SER A 350 -9.23 12.14 -15.85
N CYS A 351 -10.01 11.20 -15.29
CA CYS A 351 -10.50 10.04 -16.03
C CYS A 351 -11.46 10.44 -17.16
N ASP A 352 -12.40 11.35 -16.89
CA ASP A 352 -13.36 11.82 -17.89
C ASP A 352 -12.69 12.60 -19.01
N GLU A 353 -11.61 13.33 -18.73
CA GLU A 353 -10.77 13.94 -19.76
C GLU A 353 -10.07 12.89 -20.64
N ALA A 354 -9.48 11.85 -20.03
CA ALA A 354 -8.84 10.77 -20.78
C ALA A 354 -9.85 9.98 -21.63
N LEU A 355 -11.03 9.67 -21.08
CA LEU A 355 -12.07 8.90 -21.78
C LEU A 355 -12.78 9.70 -22.88
N ARG A 356 -12.83 11.05 -22.78
CA ARG A 356 -13.25 11.90 -23.91
C ARG A 356 -12.33 11.76 -25.13
N ARG A 357 -11.05 11.43 -24.92
CA ARG A 357 -10.06 11.25 -25.99
C ARG A 357 -10.02 9.82 -26.50
N ASN A 358 -10.07 8.86 -25.58
CA ASN A 358 -10.14 7.44 -25.89
C ASN A 358 -11.20 6.76 -25.02
N PRO A 359 -12.45 6.63 -25.51
CA PRO A 359 -13.55 6.05 -24.74
C PRO A 359 -13.33 4.60 -24.30
N ASP A 360 -12.49 3.85 -25.01
CA ASP A 360 -12.21 2.43 -24.77
C ASP A 360 -10.80 2.21 -24.19
N HIS A 361 -10.32 3.15 -23.36
CA HIS A 361 -9.05 2.97 -22.64
C HIS A 361 -9.27 2.15 -21.34
N PRO A 362 -8.89 0.86 -21.29
CA PRO A 362 -9.25 -0.03 -20.19
C PRO A 362 -8.67 0.40 -18.84
N GLN A 363 -7.42 0.88 -18.83
CA GLN A 363 -6.75 1.33 -17.61
C GLN A 363 -7.49 2.52 -16.98
N THR A 364 -7.90 3.51 -17.79
CA THR A 364 -8.64 4.67 -17.28
C THR A 364 -10.04 4.28 -16.80
N LEU A 365 -10.74 3.37 -17.48
CA LEU A 365 -12.02 2.85 -17.00
C LEU A 365 -11.87 2.16 -15.63
N GLY A 366 -10.81 1.36 -15.44
CA GLY A 366 -10.50 0.73 -14.16
C GLY A 366 -10.23 1.74 -13.03
N ILE A 367 -9.47 2.80 -13.32
CA ILE A 367 -9.20 3.90 -12.37
C ILE A 367 -10.50 4.67 -12.07
N ARG A 368 -11.32 4.96 -13.08
CA ARG A 368 -12.61 5.63 -12.91
C ARG A 368 -13.57 4.81 -12.05
N GLY A 369 -13.60 3.50 -12.26
CA GLY A 369 -14.33 2.55 -11.41
C GLY A 369 -13.92 2.66 -9.95
N ALA A 370 -12.61 2.66 -9.65
CA ALA A 370 -12.11 2.86 -8.28
C ALA A 370 -12.48 4.24 -7.71
N ALA A 371 -12.44 5.30 -8.52
CA ALA A 371 -12.88 6.64 -8.11
C ALA A 371 -14.37 6.69 -7.74
N LEU A 372 -15.22 6.09 -8.58
CA LEU A 372 -16.66 6.01 -8.36
C LEU A 372 -17.01 5.19 -7.12
N GLN A 373 -16.26 4.11 -6.85
CA GLN A 373 -16.40 3.32 -5.63
C GLN A 373 -16.13 4.17 -4.38
N LYS A 374 -15.03 4.93 -4.35
CA LYS A 374 -14.72 5.86 -3.25
C LYS A 374 -15.78 6.94 -3.03
N LEU A 375 -16.50 7.31 -4.09
CA LEU A 375 -17.61 8.27 -4.04
C LEU A 375 -18.98 7.62 -3.73
N GLY A 376 -19.04 6.31 -3.48
CA GLY A 376 -20.29 5.58 -3.23
C GLY A 376 -21.17 5.35 -4.47
N ARG A 377 -20.69 5.67 -5.67
CA ARG A 377 -21.40 5.51 -6.95
C ARG A 377 -21.20 4.09 -7.50
N LEU A 378 -21.64 3.09 -6.72
CA LEU A 378 -21.29 1.68 -6.91
C LEU A 378 -21.77 1.07 -8.24
N ASN A 379 -22.98 1.41 -8.69
CA ASN A 379 -23.52 0.88 -9.96
C ASN A 379 -22.76 1.40 -11.19
N GLU A 380 -22.39 2.68 -11.18
CA GLU A 380 -21.57 3.27 -12.24
C GLU A 380 -20.15 2.70 -12.23
N SER A 381 -19.59 2.50 -11.03
CA SER A 381 -18.32 1.82 -10.84
C SER A 381 -18.31 0.42 -11.47
N LEU A 382 -19.32 -0.41 -11.19
CA LEU A 382 -19.45 -1.73 -11.82
C LEU A 382 -19.53 -1.65 -13.34
N THR A 383 -20.30 -0.70 -13.88
CA THR A 383 -20.45 -0.53 -15.33
C THR A 383 -19.11 -0.26 -16.01
N ASP A 384 -18.29 0.60 -15.42
CA ASP A 384 -16.95 0.91 -15.93
C ASP A 384 -15.97 -0.24 -15.76
N LEU A 385 -15.99 -0.92 -14.62
CA LEU A 385 -15.12 -2.07 -14.36
C LEU A 385 -15.44 -3.24 -15.28
N ASP A 386 -16.72 -3.53 -15.52
CA ASP A 386 -17.14 -4.55 -16.47
C ASP A 386 -16.73 -4.18 -17.90
N ARG A 387 -16.78 -2.90 -18.28
CA ARG A 387 -16.27 -2.44 -19.59
C ARG A 387 -14.75 -2.57 -19.67
N ALA A 388 -14.02 -2.19 -18.63
CA ALA A 388 -12.57 -2.33 -18.57
C ALA A 388 -12.14 -3.80 -18.74
N LEU A 389 -12.84 -4.72 -18.06
CA LEU A 389 -12.57 -6.16 -18.12
C LEU A 389 -12.96 -6.81 -19.45
N ARG A 390 -14.01 -6.31 -20.13
CA ARG A 390 -14.30 -6.74 -21.52
C ARG A 390 -13.19 -6.35 -22.49
N LEU A 391 -12.59 -5.17 -22.32
CA LEU A 391 -11.52 -4.66 -23.17
C LEU A 391 -10.15 -5.28 -22.83
N ASN A 392 -9.89 -5.54 -21.54
CA ASN A 392 -8.68 -6.19 -21.07
C ASN A 392 -8.97 -7.13 -19.89
N PRO A 393 -9.26 -8.42 -20.15
CA PRO A 393 -9.50 -9.42 -19.10
C PRO A 393 -8.26 -9.72 -18.24
N GLY A 394 -7.06 -9.37 -18.72
CA GLY A 394 -5.77 -9.65 -18.07
C GLY A 394 -5.34 -8.62 -17.02
N ALA A 395 -6.24 -7.73 -16.58
CA ALA A 395 -5.95 -6.67 -15.62
C ALA A 395 -6.36 -7.07 -14.17
N PRO A 396 -5.45 -7.58 -13.32
CA PRO A 396 -5.79 -8.01 -11.96
C PRO A 396 -6.33 -6.87 -11.08
N GLU A 397 -5.89 -5.63 -11.28
CA GLU A 397 -6.38 -4.46 -10.54
C GLU A 397 -7.87 -4.20 -10.79
N ALA A 398 -8.34 -4.40 -12.03
CA ALA A 398 -9.75 -4.21 -12.38
C ALA A 398 -10.63 -5.29 -11.74
N TRP A 399 -10.14 -6.53 -11.68
CA TRP A 399 -10.81 -7.62 -10.96
C TRP A 399 -10.88 -7.37 -9.45
N LEU A 400 -9.79 -6.92 -8.83
CA LEU A 400 -9.78 -6.51 -7.41
C LEU A 400 -10.81 -5.41 -7.15
N ASN A 401 -10.79 -4.35 -7.94
CA ASN A 401 -11.72 -3.22 -7.78
C ASN A 401 -13.17 -3.67 -7.96
N ARG A 402 -13.46 -4.56 -8.92
CA ARG A 402 -14.80 -5.14 -9.10
C ARG A 402 -15.22 -5.95 -7.88
N GLY A 403 -14.33 -6.77 -7.32
CA GLY A 403 -14.60 -7.51 -6.09
C GLY A 403 -14.93 -6.60 -4.92
N ASN A 404 -14.17 -5.50 -4.75
CA ASN A 404 -14.43 -4.51 -3.70
C ASN A 404 -15.82 -3.89 -3.82
N VAL A 405 -16.25 -3.54 -5.05
CA VAL A 405 -17.58 -3.00 -5.30
C VAL A 405 -18.67 -4.04 -5.05
N MET A 406 -18.47 -5.29 -5.47
CA MET A 406 -19.41 -6.38 -5.20
C MET A 406 -19.56 -6.65 -3.70
N GLN A 407 -18.47 -6.54 -2.93
CA GLN A 407 -18.50 -6.66 -1.48
C GLN A 407 -19.33 -5.53 -0.85
N GLU A 408 -19.14 -4.28 -1.28
CA GLU A 408 -19.93 -3.15 -0.76
C GLU A 408 -21.43 -3.25 -1.10
N LEU A 409 -21.76 -3.87 -2.24
CA LEU A 409 -23.12 -4.24 -2.64
C LEU A 409 -23.64 -5.51 -1.97
N ASP A 410 -22.89 -6.11 -1.04
CA ASP A 410 -23.25 -7.33 -0.31
C ASP A 410 -23.38 -8.59 -1.19
N ARG A 411 -22.82 -8.56 -2.41
CA ARG A 411 -22.82 -9.67 -3.38
C ARG A 411 -21.62 -10.58 -3.15
N ARG A 412 -21.60 -11.23 -1.99
CA ARG A 412 -20.47 -12.01 -1.47
C ARG A 412 -19.86 -13.01 -2.46
N PHE A 413 -20.68 -13.86 -3.07
CA PHE A 413 -20.20 -14.91 -3.98
C PHE A 413 -19.50 -14.33 -5.21
N GLU A 414 -20.03 -13.22 -5.73
CA GLU A 414 -19.44 -12.53 -6.89
C GLU A 414 -18.19 -11.74 -6.52
N ALA A 415 -18.11 -11.22 -5.29
CA ALA A 415 -16.90 -10.60 -4.78
C ALA A 415 -15.75 -11.62 -4.72
N ILE A 416 -15.99 -12.80 -4.13
CA ILE A 416 -15.00 -13.89 -4.06
C ILE A 416 -14.58 -14.31 -5.47
N ALA A 417 -15.52 -14.54 -6.39
CA ALA A 417 -15.19 -14.92 -7.77
C ALA A 417 -14.32 -13.88 -8.49
N ALA A 418 -14.58 -12.58 -8.26
CA ALA A 418 -13.75 -11.51 -8.83
C ALA A 418 -12.34 -11.48 -8.21
N TYR A 419 -12.22 -11.68 -6.90
CA TYR A 419 -10.91 -11.79 -6.24
C TYR A 419 -10.13 -13.02 -6.68
N ASP A 420 -10.81 -14.15 -6.90
CA ASP A 420 -10.19 -15.38 -7.40
C ASP A 420 -9.61 -15.18 -8.81
N GLU A 421 -10.29 -14.45 -9.69
CA GLU A 421 -9.71 -14.07 -10.99
C GLU A 421 -8.50 -13.13 -10.85
N ALA A 422 -8.55 -12.16 -9.93
CA ALA A 422 -7.40 -11.30 -9.64
C ALA A 422 -6.19 -12.14 -9.17
N LEU A 423 -6.42 -13.12 -8.29
CA LEU A 423 -5.39 -14.02 -7.77
C LEU A 423 -4.92 -15.05 -8.81
N ARG A 424 -5.77 -15.49 -9.73
CA ARG A 424 -5.38 -16.34 -10.86
C ARG A 424 -4.39 -15.63 -11.79
N LEU A 425 -4.63 -14.34 -12.05
CA LEU A 425 -3.74 -13.50 -12.86
C LEU A 425 -2.48 -13.08 -12.11
N ARG A 426 -2.58 -12.82 -10.80
CA ARG A 426 -1.47 -12.46 -9.92
C ARG A 426 -1.58 -13.21 -8.59
N PRO A 427 -0.95 -14.39 -8.45
CA PRO A 427 -1.04 -15.19 -7.22
C PRO A 427 -0.52 -14.49 -5.96
N ASN A 428 0.54 -13.69 -6.12
CA ASN A 428 1.16 -12.94 -5.02
C ASN A 428 0.59 -11.52 -4.95
N TYR A 429 -0.72 -11.38 -4.73
CA TYR A 429 -1.40 -10.08 -4.67
C TYR A 429 -1.96 -9.79 -3.26
N PRO A 430 -1.20 -9.11 -2.38
CA PRO A 430 -1.57 -8.89 -0.97
C PRO A 430 -2.92 -8.23 -0.78
N GLU A 431 -3.26 -7.24 -1.61
CA GLU A 431 -4.53 -6.51 -1.55
C GLU A 431 -5.72 -7.44 -1.82
N ALA A 432 -5.63 -8.31 -2.84
CA ALA A 432 -6.68 -9.29 -3.14
C ALA A 432 -6.79 -10.38 -2.06
N LEU A 433 -5.65 -10.89 -1.55
CA LEU A 433 -5.65 -11.85 -0.44
C LEU A 433 -6.32 -11.26 0.82
N SER A 434 -5.98 -10.02 1.18
CA SER A 434 -6.61 -9.31 2.29
C SER A 434 -8.11 -9.12 2.07
N SER A 435 -8.55 -8.72 0.87
CA SER A 435 -9.97 -8.56 0.55
C SER A 435 -10.76 -9.88 0.66
N VAL A 436 -10.21 -11.01 0.19
CA VAL A 436 -10.83 -12.33 0.41
C VAL A 436 -10.95 -12.65 1.90
N GLY A 437 -9.89 -12.40 2.67
CA GLY A 437 -9.90 -12.57 4.12
C GLY A 437 -10.99 -11.75 4.81
N VAL A 438 -11.22 -10.50 4.38
CA VAL A 438 -12.30 -9.66 4.92
C VAL A 438 -13.67 -10.28 4.64
N VAL A 439 -13.93 -10.69 3.38
CA VAL A 439 -15.22 -11.30 3.01
C VAL A 439 -15.49 -12.62 3.75
N LEU A 440 -14.45 -13.44 3.96
CA LEU A 440 -14.56 -14.67 4.75
C LEU A 440 -14.80 -14.39 6.24
N LYS A 441 -14.15 -13.36 6.79
CA LYS A 441 -14.38 -12.91 8.16
C LYS A 441 -15.81 -12.43 8.35
N GLU A 442 -16.33 -11.61 7.44
CA GLU A 442 -17.72 -11.11 7.44
C GLU A 442 -18.75 -12.24 7.35
N ALA A 443 -18.34 -13.40 6.85
CA ALA A 443 -19.14 -14.60 6.80
C ALA A 443 -19.00 -15.56 7.99
N GLY A 444 -18.10 -15.24 8.93
CA GLY A 444 -17.83 -16.09 10.10
C GLY A 444 -16.85 -17.23 9.81
N GLU A 445 -16.27 -17.33 8.61
CA GLU A 445 -15.26 -18.33 8.24
C GLU A 445 -13.87 -17.90 8.71
N ILE A 446 -13.69 -17.74 10.03
CA ILE A 446 -12.54 -17.05 10.63
C ILE A 446 -11.22 -17.74 10.34
N ASP A 447 -11.14 -19.06 10.44
CA ASP A 447 -9.89 -19.79 10.19
C ASP A 447 -9.41 -19.67 8.75
N ARG A 448 -10.34 -19.69 7.79
CA ARG A 448 -10.02 -19.42 6.39
C ARG A 448 -9.59 -17.97 6.22
N ALA A 449 -10.28 -17.01 6.83
CA ALA A 449 -9.90 -15.60 6.78
C ALA A 449 -8.46 -15.36 7.28
N LEU A 450 -8.09 -15.97 8.42
CA LEU A 450 -6.73 -15.90 8.97
C LEU A 450 -5.68 -16.43 7.98
N THR A 451 -5.97 -17.55 7.31
CA THR A 451 -5.06 -18.12 6.28
C THR A 451 -4.76 -17.12 5.16
N TYR A 452 -5.77 -16.38 4.69
CA TYR A 452 -5.59 -15.36 3.65
C TYR A 452 -4.86 -14.11 4.17
N PHE A 453 -5.13 -13.66 5.39
CA PHE A 453 -4.38 -12.55 6.00
C PHE A 453 -2.90 -12.89 6.19
N ASP A 454 -2.60 -14.10 6.64
CA ASP A 454 -1.22 -14.57 6.77
C ASP A 454 -0.53 -14.67 5.41
N ALA A 455 -1.23 -15.12 4.37
CA ALA A 455 -0.70 -15.07 3.01
C ALA A 455 -0.40 -13.64 2.55
N ALA A 456 -1.31 -12.70 2.77
CA ALA A 456 -1.09 -11.29 2.43
C ALA A 456 0.14 -10.72 3.14
N LEU A 457 0.30 -11.01 4.44
CA LEU A 457 1.42 -10.52 5.25
C LEU A 457 2.75 -11.22 4.95
N ARG A 458 2.73 -12.46 4.43
CA ARG A 458 3.96 -13.09 3.89
C ARG A 458 4.51 -12.35 2.68
N HIS A 459 3.64 -11.82 1.82
CA HIS A 459 4.04 -11.10 0.62
C HIS A 459 4.29 -9.60 0.86
N LYS A 460 3.61 -9.02 1.86
CA LYS A 460 3.77 -7.60 2.26
C LYS A 460 3.78 -7.49 3.78
N PRO A 461 4.93 -7.71 4.45
CA PRO A 461 5.03 -7.74 5.91
C PRO A 461 4.69 -6.41 6.60
N ASP A 462 4.79 -5.29 5.90
CA ASP A 462 4.45 -3.95 6.37
C ASP A 462 2.99 -3.55 6.05
N TYR A 463 2.14 -4.49 5.61
CA TYR A 463 0.76 -4.20 5.25
C TYR A 463 -0.15 -3.98 6.47
N ALA A 464 -0.17 -2.76 6.99
CA ALA A 464 -0.93 -2.39 8.19
C ALA A 464 -2.43 -2.72 8.10
N ASP A 465 -3.08 -2.50 6.95
CA ASP A 465 -4.51 -2.83 6.78
C ASP A 465 -4.78 -4.35 6.93
N ALA A 466 -3.97 -5.20 6.31
CA ALA A 466 -4.10 -6.66 6.43
C ALA A 466 -3.79 -7.15 7.85
N ARG A 467 -2.77 -6.58 8.51
CA ARG A 467 -2.44 -6.89 9.91
C ARG A 467 -3.60 -6.53 10.84
N ASN A 468 -4.20 -5.36 10.67
CA ASN A 468 -5.35 -4.98 11.51
C ASN A 468 -6.61 -5.80 11.18
N ASN A 469 -6.81 -6.19 9.92
CA ASN A 469 -7.90 -7.10 9.56
C ASN A 469 -7.72 -8.48 10.22
N ARG A 470 -6.48 -8.98 10.28
CA ARG A 470 -6.11 -10.18 11.04
C ARG A 470 -6.35 -10.01 12.52
N ALA A 471 -5.98 -8.86 13.10
CA ALA A 471 -6.27 -8.51 14.49
C ALA A 471 -7.76 -8.70 14.81
N GLY A 472 -8.64 -8.14 13.99
CA GLY A 472 -10.09 -8.27 14.17
C GLY A 472 -10.57 -9.73 14.10
N ALA A 473 -9.97 -10.56 13.24
CA ALA A 473 -10.30 -11.99 13.15
C ALA A 473 -9.79 -12.78 14.37
N LEU A 474 -8.56 -12.52 14.83
CA LEU A 474 -7.98 -13.13 16.04
C LEU A 474 -8.77 -12.77 17.29
N LEU A 475 -9.08 -11.47 17.46
CA LEU A 475 -9.91 -10.98 18.56
C LEU A 475 -11.29 -11.65 18.56
N LEU A 476 -11.95 -11.74 17.39
CA LEU A 476 -13.27 -12.36 17.25
C LEU A 476 -13.25 -13.88 17.55
N LYS A 477 -12.13 -14.55 17.23
CA LYS A 477 -11.88 -15.96 17.57
C LYS A 477 -11.63 -16.18 19.07
N GLY A 478 -11.26 -15.12 19.80
CA GLY A 478 -10.92 -15.19 21.23
C GLY A 478 -9.41 -15.31 21.50
N ASP A 479 -8.56 -15.25 20.48
CA ASP A 479 -7.11 -15.11 20.66
C ASP A 479 -6.77 -13.64 20.93
N LEU A 480 -7.06 -13.20 22.15
CA LEU A 480 -6.95 -11.79 22.52
C LEU A 480 -5.50 -11.31 22.54
N LYS A 481 -4.54 -12.15 22.95
CA LYS A 481 -3.12 -11.77 23.01
C LYS A 481 -2.57 -11.46 21.63
N ALA A 482 -2.71 -12.39 20.67
CA ALA A 482 -2.26 -12.16 19.31
C ALA A 482 -3.09 -11.06 18.62
N GLY A 483 -4.40 -11.03 18.90
CA GLY A 483 -5.30 -10.02 18.38
C GLY A 483 -4.92 -8.60 18.77
N PHE A 484 -4.64 -8.34 20.05
CA PHE A 484 -4.22 -7.01 20.52
C PHE A 484 -2.81 -6.64 20.08
N GLU A 485 -1.90 -7.61 19.89
CA GLU A 485 -0.58 -7.35 19.29
C GLU A 485 -0.73 -6.81 17.86
N ASP A 486 -1.51 -7.48 17.02
CA ASP A 486 -1.76 -7.02 15.66
C ASP A 486 -2.60 -5.74 15.61
N TYR A 487 -3.48 -5.51 16.59
CA TYR A 487 -4.37 -4.36 16.62
C TYR A 487 -3.63 -3.01 16.69
N GLU A 488 -2.36 -3.02 17.11
CA GLU A 488 -1.48 -1.85 17.12
C GLU A 488 -1.22 -1.29 15.73
N SER A 489 -1.32 -2.13 14.69
CA SER A 489 -1.27 -1.67 13.29
C SER A 489 -2.39 -0.69 12.91
N ARG A 490 -3.38 -0.46 13.79
CA ARG A 490 -4.39 0.59 13.61
C ARG A 490 -3.79 1.99 13.45
N TRP A 491 -2.58 2.22 13.98
CA TRP A 491 -1.90 3.50 13.91
C TRP A 491 -1.25 3.80 12.56
N ASP A 492 -1.05 2.77 11.73
CA ASP A 492 -0.28 2.86 10.49
C ASP A 492 -1.15 2.58 9.25
N ARG A 493 -2.45 2.37 9.45
CA ARG A 493 -3.39 2.04 8.37
C ARG A 493 -3.82 3.27 7.59
N SER A 494 -4.34 3.05 6.38
CA SER A 494 -4.76 4.12 5.46
C SER A 494 -5.84 5.05 6.03
N ASN A 495 -6.70 4.54 6.90
CA ASN A 495 -7.74 5.27 7.63
C ASN A 495 -7.47 5.32 9.14
N ALA A 496 -6.20 5.46 9.53
CA ALA A 496 -5.81 5.50 10.93
C ALA A 496 -6.62 6.57 11.71
N PRO A 497 -7.04 6.27 12.95
CA PRO A 497 -7.67 7.27 13.78
C PRO A 497 -6.72 8.44 14.00
N PRO A 498 -7.23 9.69 14.08
CA PRO A 498 -6.38 10.83 14.35
C PRO A 498 -5.66 10.65 15.68
N ARG A 499 -4.35 10.93 15.71
CA ARG A 499 -3.59 11.00 16.95
C ARG A 499 -3.95 12.30 17.66
N THR A 500 -4.98 12.22 18.50
CA THR A 500 -5.52 13.36 19.26
C THR A 500 -4.60 13.82 20.39
N PHE A 501 -3.62 12.99 20.75
CA PHE A 501 -2.69 13.24 21.83
C PHE A 501 -1.25 12.96 21.35
N VAL A 502 -0.35 13.89 21.67
CA VAL A 502 1.09 13.77 21.40
C VAL A 502 1.80 14.05 22.71
N SER A 503 2.69 13.15 23.12
CA SER A 503 3.56 13.32 24.27
C SER A 503 4.95 12.77 23.94
N PRO A 504 6.03 13.38 24.47
CA PRO A 504 7.39 12.86 24.32
C PRO A 504 7.68 11.64 25.22
N SER A 505 6.78 11.31 26.16
CA SER A 505 6.96 10.22 27.14
C SER A 505 7.04 8.86 26.44
N PRO A 506 7.78 7.86 26.94
CA PRO A 506 7.81 6.54 26.31
C PRO A 506 6.47 5.79 26.45
N TYR A 507 6.14 4.97 25.47
CA TYR A 507 4.95 4.10 25.55
C TYR A 507 5.11 3.04 26.65
N TRP A 508 4.09 2.84 27.47
CA TRP A 508 4.08 1.78 28.47
C TRP A 508 3.75 0.42 27.83
N GLN A 509 4.74 -0.49 27.83
CA GLN A 509 4.63 -1.82 27.22
C GLN A 509 4.45 -2.97 28.23
N GLY A 510 4.05 -2.66 29.48
CA GLY A 510 3.81 -3.71 30.48
C GLY A 510 5.09 -4.34 31.07
N GLN A 511 6.16 -3.57 31.25
CA GLN A 511 7.45 -4.10 31.75
C GLN A 511 7.30 -4.76 33.14
N HIS A 512 7.21 -6.09 33.14
CA HIS A 512 7.06 -6.93 34.34
C HIS A 512 8.41 -7.13 35.04
N ARG A 513 8.72 -6.30 36.05
CA ARG A 513 9.76 -6.63 37.05
C ARG A 513 9.29 -6.26 38.46
N ALA A 514 8.95 -7.28 39.24
CA ALA A 514 8.92 -7.34 40.71
C ALA A 514 8.05 -6.32 41.49
N GLY A 515 6.78 -6.68 41.72
CA GLY A 515 6.04 -6.30 42.93
C GLY A 515 5.34 -4.94 42.94
N HIS A 516 5.85 -3.94 42.20
CA HIS A 516 5.16 -2.68 41.93
C HIS A 516 5.37 -2.31 40.46
N LEU A 517 4.34 -2.53 39.62
CA LEU A 517 4.43 -2.36 38.17
C LEU A 517 4.82 -0.92 37.77
N LEU A 518 4.32 0.07 38.50
CA LEU A 518 4.58 1.49 38.23
C LEU A 518 5.16 2.26 39.43
N ASP A 519 5.01 1.78 40.67
CA ASP A 519 5.68 2.32 41.90
C ASP A 519 5.57 3.85 42.04
N GLY A 520 4.35 4.39 41.91
CA GLY A 520 4.07 5.82 41.98
C GLY A 520 4.41 6.61 40.71
N ARG A 521 4.95 5.97 39.67
CA ARG A 521 5.25 6.64 38.39
C ARG A 521 3.98 7.11 37.70
N SER A 522 4.06 8.30 37.12
CA SER A 522 2.97 8.93 36.40
C SER A 522 2.82 8.34 34.99
N ILE A 523 1.59 8.01 34.62
CA ILE A 523 1.22 7.58 33.27
C ILE A 523 0.09 8.46 32.76
N VAL A 524 0.22 8.93 31.52
CA VAL A 524 -0.87 9.57 30.81
C VAL A 524 -1.54 8.59 29.85
N VAL A 525 -2.85 8.46 29.98
CA VAL A 525 -3.68 7.65 29.08
C VAL A 525 -4.60 8.58 28.31
N TRP A 526 -4.72 8.40 26.99
CA TRP A 526 -5.69 9.17 26.20
C TRP A 526 -6.79 8.27 25.63
N ASP A 527 -7.99 8.84 25.52
CA ASP A 527 -9.10 8.17 24.85
C ASP A 527 -8.92 8.15 23.33
N GLU A 528 -9.51 7.13 22.71
CA GLU A 528 -9.54 6.96 21.27
C GLU A 528 -10.89 6.35 20.86
N GLN A 529 -11.20 6.40 19.56
CA GLN A 529 -12.38 5.76 18.97
C GLN A 529 -13.73 6.20 19.58
N GLY A 530 -14.66 5.27 19.82
CA GLY A 530 -16.03 5.53 20.23
C GLY A 530 -16.19 5.79 21.73
N LEU A 531 -17.39 6.22 22.13
CA LEU A 531 -17.73 6.39 23.56
C LEU A 531 -17.89 5.03 24.28
N GLY A 532 -18.39 4.01 23.57
CA GLY A 532 -18.46 2.64 24.09
C GLY A 532 -17.09 2.06 24.41
N ASP A 533 -16.08 2.37 23.59
CA ASP A 533 -14.70 1.94 23.82
C ASP A 533 -14.12 2.58 25.08
N LEU A 534 -14.36 3.88 25.27
CA LEU A 534 -13.96 4.58 26.49
C LEU A 534 -14.60 3.97 27.74
N ILE A 535 -15.90 3.67 27.70
CA ILE A 535 -16.63 3.03 28.80
C ILE A 535 -16.11 1.62 29.08
N GLN A 536 -15.87 0.82 28.04
CA GLN A 536 -15.40 -0.55 28.20
C GLN A 536 -13.97 -0.57 28.75
N PHE A 537 -13.04 0.13 28.10
CA PHE A 537 -11.61 0.02 28.40
C PHE A 537 -11.16 0.88 29.58
N SER A 538 -11.99 1.79 30.11
CA SER A 538 -11.68 2.53 31.35
C SER A 538 -11.40 1.63 32.55
N ARG A 539 -11.87 0.37 32.54
CA ARG A 539 -11.50 -0.65 33.52
C ARG A 539 -9.99 -0.84 33.68
N TYR A 540 -9.22 -0.64 32.60
CA TYR A 540 -7.76 -0.74 32.66
C TYR A 540 -7.11 0.46 33.37
N LEU A 541 -7.81 1.59 33.51
CA LEU A 541 -7.37 2.69 34.37
C LEU A 541 -7.36 2.26 35.84
N ILE A 542 -8.33 1.43 36.24
CA ILE A 542 -8.37 0.81 37.57
C ILE A 542 -7.18 -0.13 37.72
N CYS A 543 -6.91 -0.99 36.72
CA CYS A 543 -5.76 -1.88 36.73
C CYS A 543 -4.42 -1.12 36.85
N LEU A 544 -4.29 0.05 36.19
CA LEU A 544 -3.10 0.91 36.32
C LEU A 544 -2.98 1.51 37.73
N ALA A 545 -4.09 1.98 38.31
CA ALA A 545 -4.10 2.51 39.67
C ALA A 545 -3.78 1.42 40.72
N GLU A 546 -4.35 0.21 40.57
CA GLU A 546 -4.05 -0.96 41.40
C GLU A 546 -2.60 -1.44 41.23
N ALA A 547 -2.02 -1.23 40.04
CA ALA A 547 -0.60 -1.43 39.75
C ALA A 547 0.32 -0.33 40.35
N GLY A 548 -0.25 0.64 41.07
CA GLY A 548 0.45 1.71 41.78
C GLY A 548 0.81 2.92 40.93
N ALA A 549 0.16 3.15 39.80
CA ALA A 549 0.43 4.31 38.93
C ALA A 549 -0.26 5.59 39.42
N ASP A 550 0.37 6.75 39.21
CA ASP A 550 -0.36 8.02 39.16
C ASP A 550 -0.98 8.19 37.78
N VAL A 551 -2.30 7.97 37.68
CA VAL A 551 -3.01 7.90 36.40
C VAL A 551 -3.59 9.26 36.04
N ALA A 552 -3.06 9.85 34.96
CA ALA A 552 -3.66 10.99 34.28
C ALA A 552 -4.39 10.54 33.02
N VAL A 553 -5.55 11.15 32.74
CA VAL A 553 -6.38 10.83 31.57
C VAL A 553 -6.67 12.07 30.75
N HIS A 554 -6.31 12.02 29.47
CA HIS A 554 -6.75 12.96 28.46
C HIS A 554 -7.94 12.38 27.70
N CYS A 555 -9.14 12.90 27.95
CA CYS A 555 -10.34 12.42 27.27
C CYS A 555 -11.33 13.55 26.97
N ARG A 556 -12.32 13.24 26.13
CA ARG A 556 -13.46 14.13 25.82
C ARG A 556 -14.11 14.65 27.10
N LYS A 557 -14.32 15.98 27.18
CA LYS A 557 -14.76 16.66 28.42
C LYS A 557 -16.11 16.17 28.94
N ASN A 558 -17.05 15.89 28.05
CA ASN A 558 -18.38 15.37 28.37
C ASN A 558 -18.39 13.97 29.04
N MET A 559 -17.25 13.26 29.06
CA MET A 559 -17.15 11.94 29.69
C MET A 559 -16.51 11.99 31.08
N ARG A 560 -15.94 13.13 31.50
CA ARG A 560 -15.17 13.25 32.74
C ARG A 560 -16.02 13.01 33.99
N ARG A 561 -17.26 13.50 34.00
CA ARG A 561 -18.18 13.30 35.12
C ARG A 561 -18.46 11.81 35.35
N LEU A 562 -18.83 11.07 34.30
CA LEU A 562 -18.99 9.61 34.39
C LEU A 562 -17.68 8.92 34.83
N LEU A 563 -16.55 9.27 34.21
CA LEU A 563 -15.25 8.68 34.55
C LEU A 563 -14.80 8.95 35.99
N SER A 564 -15.22 10.07 36.59
CA SER A 564 -14.91 10.38 37.99
C SER A 564 -15.58 9.43 38.99
N THR A 565 -16.57 8.64 38.55
CA THR A 565 -17.23 7.62 39.36
C THR A 565 -16.47 6.29 39.42
N LEU A 566 -15.36 6.15 38.69
CA LEU A 566 -14.50 4.96 38.78
C LEU A 566 -13.95 4.80 40.21
N PRO A 567 -13.82 3.57 40.73
CA PRO A 567 -13.25 3.30 42.05
C PRO A 567 -11.71 3.41 42.05
N ALA A 568 -11.16 4.42 41.39
CA ALA A 568 -9.73 4.69 41.27
C ALA A 568 -9.48 6.21 41.23
N ARG A 569 -8.37 6.66 41.83
CA ARG A 569 -7.98 8.06 41.76
C ARG A 569 -7.45 8.37 40.36
N ILE A 570 -8.23 9.11 39.58
CA ILE A 570 -7.88 9.49 38.21
C ILE A 570 -7.83 11.02 38.13
N ARG A 571 -6.78 11.54 37.49
CA ARG A 571 -6.62 12.98 37.25
C ARG A 571 -6.91 13.28 35.78
N PHE A 572 -7.82 14.22 35.50
CA PHE A 572 -8.10 14.63 34.12
C PHE A 572 -7.18 15.76 33.69
N ILE A 573 -6.68 15.68 32.46
CA ILE A 573 -5.81 16.72 31.87
C ILE A 573 -6.36 17.20 30.52
N ASP A 574 -6.11 18.46 30.21
CA ASP A 574 -6.53 19.08 28.95
C ASP A 574 -5.48 18.96 27.83
N ALA A 575 -4.18 18.87 28.18
CA ALA A 575 -3.08 18.71 27.22
C ALA A 575 -1.86 18.06 27.90
N ALA A 576 -0.95 17.50 27.09
CA ALA A 576 0.32 16.94 27.57
C ALA A 576 1.32 18.01 28.04
N ASP A 577 1.25 19.22 27.46
CA ASP A 577 2.33 20.23 27.51
C ASP A 577 2.22 21.25 28.66
N ASN A 578 1.44 20.97 29.71
CA ASN A 578 1.28 21.88 30.85
C ASN A 578 2.53 21.96 31.77
N GLY A 579 3.72 21.60 31.28
CA GLY A 579 4.98 21.56 32.05
C GLY A 579 5.11 20.33 32.96
N GLU A 580 4.16 19.41 32.91
CA GLU A 580 4.16 18.16 33.68
C GLU A 580 4.79 17.04 32.86
N SER A 581 5.81 16.38 33.41
CA SER A 581 6.46 15.22 32.78
C SER A 581 5.84 13.92 33.24
N PHE A 582 5.39 13.08 32.30
CA PHE A 582 4.90 11.74 32.58
C PHE A 582 6.01 10.72 32.39
N ALA A 583 6.08 9.72 33.28
CA ALA A 583 7.04 8.63 33.09
C ALA A 583 6.69 7.77 31.88
N PHE A 584 5.39 7.61 31.59
CA PHE A 584 4.91 6.84 30.45
C PHE A 584 3.65 7.43 29.81
N GLN A 585 3.35 6.97 28.61
CA GLN A 585 2.10 7.23 27.91
C GLN A 585 1.46 5.93 27.37
N SER A 586 0.13 5.89 27.22
CA SER A 586 -0.55 4.80 26.50
C SER A 586 -1.87 5.24 25.90
N ALA A 587 -2.19 4.75 24.70
CA ALA A 587 -3.55 4.82 24.21
C ALA A 587 -4.43 3.86 25.02
N LEU A 588 -5.70 4.20 25.24
CA LEU A 588 -6.61 3.41 26.05
C LEU A 588 -6.78 1.97 25.53
N LEU A 589 -6.90 1.75 24.22
CA LEU A 589 -7.08 0.40 23.64
C LEU A 589 -5.74 -0.33 23.42
N SER A 590 -4.60 0.28 23.75
CA SER A 590 -3.31 -0.42 23.84
C SER A 590 -3.09 -1.06 25.21
N LEU A 591 -3.83 -0.66 26.25
CA LEU A 591 -3.69 -1.24 27.58
C LEU A 591 -3.96 -2.76 27.63
N PRO A 592 -4.97 -3.33 26.93
CA PRO A 592 -5.15 -4.78 26.91
C PRO A 592 -3.91 -5.55 26.46
N ARG A 593 -3.18 -5.03 25.45
CA ARG A 593 -1.90 -5.57 24.99
C ARG A 593 -0.84 -5.49 26.09
N SER A 594 -0.66 -4.32 26.71
CA SER A 594 0.33 -4.11 27.77
C SER A 594 0.06 -4.95 29.01
N PHE A 595 -1.20 -5.25 29.32
CA PHE A 595 -1.60 -6.18 30.38
C PHE A 595 -1.62 -7.66 29.93
N GLN A 596 -1.25 -7.96 28.68
CA GLN A 596 -1.27 -9.30 28.09
C GLN A 596 -2.63 -10.00 28.25
N THR A 597 -3.72 -9.27 28.02
CA THR A 597 -5.07 -9.76 28.27
C THR A 597 -5.41 -10.98 27.41
N ASP A 598 -5.82 -12.06 28.06
CA ASP A 598 -6.53 -13.20 27.46
C ASP A 598 -7.94 -13.35 28.05
N LEU A 599 -8.68 -14.38 27.63
CA LEU A 599 -10.06 -14.63 28.08
C LEU A 599 -10.17 -14.90 29.58
N GLU A 600 -9.12 -15.39 30.23
CA GLU A 600 -9.09 -15.70 31.66
C GLU A 600 -8.71 -14.46 32.49
N THR A 601 -7.91 -13.56 31.92
CA THR A 601 -7.42 -12.35 32.58
C THR A 601 -8.21 -11.09 32.24
N VAL A 602 -9.32 -11.18 31.48
CA VAL A 602 -10.18 -10.02 31.24
C VAL A 602 -10.60 -9.42 32.59
N PRO A 603 -10.40 -8.11 32.83
CA PRO A 603 -10.84 -7.47 34.07
C PRO A 603 -12.37 -7.32 34.07
N ALA A 604 -13.07 -8.41 34.38
CA ALA A 604 -14.53 -8.54 34.28
C ALA A 604 -15.29 -8.06 35.52
N ARG A 605 -14.59 -7.49 36.52
CA ARG A 605 -15.21 -7.02 37.77
C ARG A 605 -16.17 -5.86 37.50
N THR A 606 -17.44 -6.06 37.82
CA THR A 606 -18.52 -5.06 37.73
C THR A 606 -19.28 -4.99 39.06
N PRO A 607 -19.88 -3.84 39.43
CA PRO A 607 -19.82 -2.57 38.72
C PRO A 607 -18.46 -1.88 38.88
N TYR A 608 -18.10 -1.06 37.90
CA TYR A 608 -16.97 -0.12 37.98
C TYR A 608 -17.37 1.32 37.67
N PHE A 609 -18.62 1.58 37.30
CA PHE A 609 -19.22 2.92 37.36
C PHE A 609 -20.32 2.94 38.41
N TYR A 610 -20.51 4.10 39.03
CA TYR A 610 -21.51 4.31 40.07
C TYR A 610 -22.35 5.56 39.75
N PRO A 611 -23.67 5.42 39.54
CA PRO A 611 -24.50 6.56 39.23
C PRO A 611 -24.69 7.46 40.45
N GLU A 612 -24.88 8.75 40.21
CA GLU A 612 -25.05 9.73 41.29
C GLU A 612 -26.40 9.52 42.02
N PRO A 613 -26.41 9.41 43.37
CA PRO A 613 -27.63 9.08 44.12
C PRO A 613 -28.82 10.03 43.88
N ASP A 614 -28.55 11.33 43.74
CA ASP A 614 -29.61 12.33 43.52
C ASP A 614 -30.25 12.17 42.14
N LEU A 615 -29.47 11.84 41.12
CA LEU A 615 -29.99 11.55 39.78
C LEU A 615 -30.73 10.21 39.75
N VAL A 616 -30.26 9.20 40.49
CA VAL A 616 -30.97 7.92 40.62
C VAL A 616 -32.36 8.16 41.20
N THR A 617 -32.47 8.99 42.23
CA THR A 617 -33.77 9.38 42.83
C THR A 617 -34.63 10.14 41.82
N LYS A 618 -34.10 11.17 41.16
CA LYS A 618 -34.81 11.96 40.13
C LYS A 618 -35.42 11.07 39.04
N TRP A 619 -34.64 10.13 38.50
CA TRP A 619 -35.10 9.25 37.42
C TRP A 619 -35.98 8.11 37.95
N GLY A 620 -35.77 7.67 39.19
CA GLY A 620 -36.65 6.72 39.87
C GLY A 620 -38.07 7.28 40.04
N ASP A 621 -38.19 8.52 40.52
CA ASP A 621 -39.48 9.21 40.66
C ASP A 621 -40.22 9.37 39.32
N ARG A 622 -39.47 9.57 38.23
CA ARG A 622 -40.05 9.72 36.88
C ARG A 622 -40.46 8.39 36.25
N ILE A 623 -39.65 7.34 36.43
CA ILE A 623 -39.93 6.01 35.88
C ILE A 623 -41.04 5.31 36.68
N GLY A 624 -41.08 5.53 38.00
CA GLY A 624 -41.96 4.83 38.93
C GLY A 624 -41.48 3.43 39.27
N ASP A 625 -42.18 2.79 40.20
CA ASP A 625 -41.89 1.47 40.75
C ASP A 625 -42.79 0.34 40.23
N GLU A 626 -43.84 0.67 39.47
CA GLU A 626 -44.78 -0.29 38.91
C GLU A 626 -44.27 -0.99 37.63
N GLY A 627 -44.57 -2.29 37.54
CA GLY A 627 -44.28 -3.14 36.38
C GLY A 627 -42.81 -3.57 36.27
N PHE A 628 -42.55 -4.48 35.33
CA PHE A 628 -41.21 -4.93 34.97
C PHE A 628 -40.61 -3.97 33.94
N ARG A 629 -39.66 -3.14 34.38
CA ARG A 629 -39.16 -1.98 33.61
C ARG A 629 -37.93 -2.36 32.79
N ILE A 630 -38.05 -2.29 31.47
CA ILE A 630 -37.00 -2.67 30.54
C ILE A 630 -36.48 -1.44 29.80
N GLY A 631 -35.20 -1.12 29.99
CA GLY A 631 -34.51 -0.10 29.20
C GLY A 631 -34.20 -0.61 27.80
N VAL A 632 -34.62 0.10 26.76
CA VAL A 632 -34.42 -0.31 25.37
C VAL A 632 -33.60 0.71 24.58
N CYS A 633 -32.65 0.21 23.80
CA CYS A 633 -31.90 1.01 22.83
C CYS A 633 -31.62 0.17 21.58
N TRP A 634 -32.22 0.54 20.45
CA TRP A 634 -32.17 -0.24 19.21
C TRP A 634 -31.30 0.40 18.12
N ARG A 635 -30.76 1.60 18.35
CA ARG A 635 -29.91 2.29 17.37
C ARG A 635 -28.85 3.12 18.10
N GLY A 636 -27.61 3.03 17.61
CA GLY A 636 -26.51 3.89 18.03
C GLY A 636 -26.42 5.18 17.20
N ASN A 637 -25.23 5.77 17.12
CA ASN A 637 -25.01 6.94 16.28
C ASN A 637 -25.09 6.56 14.77
N ALA A 638 -26.06 7.14 14.05
CA ALA A 638 -26.32 6.87 12.63
C ALA A 638 -25.15 7.23 11.71
N TYR A 639 -24.30 8.19 12.09
CA TYR A 639 -23.14 8.63 11.30
C TYR A 639 -21.97 7.62 11.33
N ILE A 640 -21.95 6.70 12.31
CA ILE A 640 -20.82 5.81 12.54
C ILE A 640 -21.09 4.41 11.98
N ASN A 641 -22.31 3.86 12.14
CA ASN A 641 -22.61 2.52 11.62
C ASN A 641 -24.11 2.23 11.51
N LEU A 642 -24.74 2.57 10.38
CA LEU A 642 -26.15 2.22 10.09
C LEU A 642 -26.44 0.73 10.25
N LYS A 643 -25.46 -0.12 9.94
CA LYS A 643 -25.63 -1.57 9.98
C LYS A 643 -25.82 -2.11 11.42
N ARG A 644 -25.53 -1.38 12.51
CA ARG A 644 -25.65 -1.86 13.91
C ARG A 644 -27.04 -1.61 14.54
N SER A 645 -27.99 -1.12 13.75
CA SER A 645 -29.36 -0.79 14.21
C SER A 645 -30.28 -2.01 14.11
N LEU A 646 -31.20 -2.13 15.06
CA LEU A 646 -32.28 -3.11 15.07
C LEU A 646 -33.57 -2.44 14.57
N PRO A 647 -34.44 -3.15 13.84
CA PRO A 647 -35.77 -2.67 13.57
C PRO A 647 -36.58 -2.55 14.88
N PRO A 648 -37.10 -1.36 15.25
CA PRO A 648 -37.82 -1.22 16.52
C PRO A 648 -39.07 -2.10 16.63
N ARG A 649 -39.70 -2.49 15.51
CA ARG A 649 -40.82 -3.45 15.49
C ARG A 649 -40.53 -4.78 16.19
N CYS A 650 -39.26 -5.20 16.28
CA CYS A 650 -38.87 -6.46 16.90
C CYS A 650 -39.17 -6.51 18.41
N PHE A 651 -39.38 -5.37 19.07
CA PHE A 651 -39.76 -5.31 20.48
C PHE A 651 -41.24 -5.59 20.75
N ALA A 652 -42.08 -5.72 19.71
CA ALA A 652 -43.53 -5.92 19.88
C ALA A 652 -43.90 -7.15 20.74
N PRO A 653 -43.26 -8.33 20.59
CA PRO A 653 -43.57 -9.48 21.44
C PRO A 653 -43.23 -9.25 22.91
N ILE A 654 -42.13 -8.53 23.19
CA ILE A 654 -41.72 -8.16 24.55
C ILE A 654 -42.73 -7.18 25.16
N ALA A 655 -43.19 -6.20 24.39
CA ALA A 655 -44.17 -5.22 24.83
C ALA A 655 -45.56 -5.83 25.09
N ALA A 656 -45.87 -6.99 24.52
CA ALA A 656 -47.13 -7.70 24.71
C ALA A 656 -47.19 -8.49 26.02
N ILE A 657 -46.06 -8.68 26.72
CA ILE A 657 -46.01 -9.39 28.00
C ILE A 657 -46.71 -8.56 29.09
N PRO A 658 -47.72 -9.10 29.80
CA PRO A 658 -48.43 -8.37 30.85
C PRO A 658 -47.49 -7.84 31.93
N GLY A 659 -47.64 -6.56 32.27
CA GLY A 659 -46.83 -5.91 33.31
C GLY A 659 -45.44 -5.46 32.87
N VAL A 660 -45.01 -5.73 31.64
CA VAL A 660 -43.74 -5.22 31.09
C VAL A 660 -43.92 -3.78 30.58
N ARG A 661 -42.94 -2.94 30.88
CA ARG A 661 -42.84 -1.55 30.41
C ARG A 661 -41.54 -1.35 29.67
N LEU A 662 -41.61 -0.79 28.46
CA LEU A 662 -40.41 -0.47 27.66
C LEU A 662 -40.06 1.01 27.81
N ILE A 663 -38.85 1.31 28.25
CA ILE A 663 -38.37 2.68 28.52
C ILE A 663 -37.22 2.99 27.57
N SER A 664 -37.35 4.06 26.78
CA SER A 664 -36.34 4.47 25.82
C SER A 664 -35.08 5.01 26.51
N LEU A 665 -33.94 4.40 26.22
CA LEU A 665 -32.61 4.87 26.62
C LEU A 665 -31.89 5.60 25.46
N MET A 666 -32.60 5.95 24.39
CA MET A 666 -32.01 6.67 23.26
C MET A 666 -31.75 8.14 23.60
N ILE A 667 -30.52 8.56 23.37
CA ILE A 667 -30.05 9.94 23.55
C ILE A 667 -30.24 10.70 22.22
N ASN A 668 -30.70 11.96 22.27
CA ASN A 668 -31.00 12.82 21.11
C ASN A 668 -32.17 12.35 20.21
N GLN A 669 -33.39 12.25 20.77
CA GLN A 669 -34.60 11.85 20.03
C GLN A 669 -35.04 12.86 18.94
N GLY A 670 -34.50 14.08 18.93
CA GLY A 670 -34.97 15.21 18.10
C GLY A 670 -34.69 15.13 16.59
N ALA A 671 -33.92 14.15 16.11
CA ALA A 671 -33.60 14.03 14.68
C ALA A 671 -34.49 13.03 13.91
N ASP A 672 -35.37 12.28 14.58
CA ASP A 672 -36.16 11.22 13.92
C ASP A 672 -37.44 10.90 14.71
N SER A 673 -38.37 11.84 14.74
CA SER A 673 -39.76 11.63 15.18
C SER A 673 -40.58 10.72 14.24
N SER A 674 -39.95 10.14 13.21
CA SER A 674 -40.58 9.39 12.12
C SER A 674 -40.80 7.89 12.41
N GLY A 675 -39.98 7.26 13.28
CA GLY A 675 -40.00 5.81 13.50
C GLY A 675 -40.80 5.34 14.73
N ALA A 676 -40.81 6.10 15.83
CA ALA A 676 -41.50 5.72 17.06
C ALA A 676 -43.01 5.97 17.01
N ALA A 677 -43.46 6.94 16.20
CA ALA A 677 -44.86 7.34 16.09
C ALA A 677 -45.76 6.35 15.31
N GLN A 678 -45.21 5.26 14.77
CA GLN A 678 -45.93 4.23 14.00
C GLN A 678 -45.79 2.81 14.58
N LEU A 679 -45.24 2.65 15.79
CA LEU A 679 -45.09 1.33 16.39
C LEU A 679 -46.45 0.84 16.97
N PRO A 680 -46.77 -0.47 16.86
CA PRO A 680 -48.03 -1.02 17.38
C PRO A 680 -48.04 -1.18 18.91
N PHE A 681 -47.02 -0.66 19.60
CA PHE A 681 -46.84 -0.71 21.06
C PHE A 681 -46.16 0.57 21.55
N SER A 682 -46.30 0.87 22.84
CA SER A 682 -45.71 2.06 23.46
C SER A 682 -44.28 1.81 23.95
N VAL A 683 -43.37 2.74 23.67
CA VAL A 683 -42.08 2.87 24.35
C VAL A 683 -42.10 4.21 25.08
N GLU A 684 -41.94 4.17 26.40
CA GLU A 684 -41.99 5.33 27.27
C GLU A 684 -40.75 6.21 27.08
N SER A 685 -40.97 7.51 26.91
CA SER A 685 -39.88 8.49 26.82
C SER A 685 -39.57 9.05 28.21
N LEU A 686 -38.28 9.26 28.47
CA LEU A 686 -37.82 9.92 29.70
C LEU A 686 -37.88 11.46 29.60
N GLY A 687 -38.35 12.02 28.48
CA GLY A 687 -38.48 13.45 28.26
C GLY A 687 -37.29 14.08 27.54
N GLU A 688 -37.45 15.35 27.11
CA GLU A 688 -36.41 16.08 26.38
C GLU A 688 -35.19 16.45 27.23
N ASP A 689 -35.33 16.48 28.56
CA ASP A 689 -34.25 16.73 29.51
C ASP A 689 -33.43 15.47 29.84
N PHE A 690 -33.77 14.31 29.28
CA PHE A 690 -33.02 13.06 29.50
C PHE A 690 -31.68 13.09 28.78
N ASP A 691 -30.60 13.08 29.58
CA ASP A 691 -29.20 13.09 29.11
C ASP A 691 -28.90 14.25 28.14
N ALA A 692 -29.63 15.37 28.30
CA ALA A 692 -29.52 16.60 27.50
C ALA A 692 -28.44 17.56 28.00
N GLY A 693 -27.81 17.23 29.13
CA GLY A 693 -26.72 18.01 29.72
C GLY A 693 -25.42 17.96 28.91
N PRO A 694 -24.41 18.76 29.30
CA PRO A 694 -23.10 18.76 28.65
C PRO A 694 -22.30 17.48 28.93
N ASP A 695 -22.66 16.72 29.95
CA ASP A 695 -22.04 15.45 30.33
C ASP A 695 -22.85 14.28 29.75
N SER A 696 -22.20 13.39 29.01
CA SER A 696 -22.85 12.26 28.36
C SER A 696 -23.00 11.07 29.29
N PHE A 697 -24.12 10.37 29.18
CA PHE A 697 -24.47 9.13 29.87
C PHE A 697 -24.66 9.21 31.39
N VAL A 698 -24.60 10.41 31.98
CA VAL A 698 -24.74 10.56 33.44
C VAL A 698 -26.18 10.31 33.87
N ASP A 699 -27.15 10.92 33.18
CA ASP A 699 -28.58 10.66 33.40
C ASP A 699 -28.95 9.25 32.95
N CYS A 700 -28.35 8.79 31.86
CA CYS A 700 -28.57 7.43 31.35
C CYS A 700 -28.17 6.36 32.38
N ALA A 701 -26.99 6.51 33.02
CA ALA A 701 -26.52 5.60 34.06
C ALA A 701 -27.44 5.60 35.29
N ALA A 702 -27.92 6.78 35.68
CA ALA A 702 -28.86 6.92 36.80
C ALA A 702 -30.23 6.32 36.49
N ALA A 703 -30.76 6.52 35.29
CA ALA A 703 -32.00 5.88 34.84
C ALA A 703 -31.86 4.35 34.85
N MET A 704 -30.75 3.79 34.33
CA MET A 704 -30.48 2.34 34.33
C MET A 704 -30.49 1.70 35.72
N ALA A 705 -30.15 2.45 36.78
CA ALA A 705 -30.20 1.95 38.15
C ALA A 705 -31.62 1.60 38.61
N ASN A 706 -32.63 2.25 38.02
CA ASN A 706 -34.06 2.07 38.31
C ASN A 706 -34.75 1.04 37.41
N LEU A 707 -34.02 0.42 36.47
CA LEU A 707 -34.57 -0.55 35.51
C LEU A 707 -34.28 -1.99 35.93
N ASP A 708 -35.20 -2.91 35.65
CA ASP A 708 -35.03 -4.32 36.01
C ASP A 708 -34.16 -5.08 34.98
N LEU A 709 -34.18 -4.64 33.73
CA LEU A 709 -33.41 -5.22 32.63
C LEU A 709 -33.07 -4.14 31.58
N VAL A 710 -31.94 -4.31 30.87
CA VAL A 710 -31.63 -3.53 29.66
C VAL A 710 -31.58 -4.46 28.45
N ILE A 711 -32.25 -4.11 27.36
CA ILE A 711 -32.22 -4.84 26.08
C ILE A 711 -31.71 -3.89 25.00
N THR A 712 -30.60 -4.22 24.36
CA THR A 712 -29.97 -3.32 23.38
C THR A 712 -29.19 -4.06 22.29
N SER A 713 -28.82 -3.37 21.21
CA SER A 713 -27.79 -3.85 20.28
C SER A 713 -26.38 -3.49 20.74
N ASP A 714 -25.38 -3.88 19.94
CA ASP A 714 -23.96 -3.52 20.08
C ASP A 714 -23.73 -1.99 20.00
N THR A 715 -24.02 -1.30 21.11
CA THR A 715 -23.94 0.15 21.29
C THR A 715 -23.25 0.51 22.61
N ALA A 716 -22.97 1.81 22.82
CA ALA A 716 -22.44 2.29 24.10
C ALA A 716 -23.35 1.98 25.31
N ILE A 717 -24.67 1.82 25.08
CA ILE A 717 -25.64 1.45 26.12
C ILE A 717 -25.35 0.06 26.67
N ALA A 718 -24.94 -0.89 25.81
CA ALA A 718 -24.51 -2.22 26.27
C ALA A 718 -23.34 -2.07 27.25
N HIS A 719 -22.28 -1.38 26.82
CA HIS A 719 -21.08 -1.18 27.65
C HIS A 719 -21.37 -0.45 28.96
N LEU A 720 -22.23 0.57 28.95
CA LEU A 720 -22.62 1.33 30.14
C LEU A 720 -23.38 0.45 31.14
N ALA A 721 -24.42 -0.25 30.67
CA ALA A 721 -25.24 -1.12 31.51
C ALA A 721 -24.40 -2.27 32.12
N GLY A 722 -23.49 -2.85 31.33
CA GLY A 722 -22.53 -3.85 31.82
C GLY A 722 -21.57 -3.28 32.85
N ALA A 723 -21.03 -2.07 32.63
CA ALA A 723 -20.14 -1.41 33.57
C ALA A 723 -20.81 -1.04 34.90
N LEU A 724 -22.12 -0.80 34.88
CA LEU A 724 -22.97 -0.60 36.04
C LEU A 724 -23.42 -1.91 36.71
N GLY A 725 -23.03 -3.07 36.16
CA GLY A 725 -23.43 -4.39 36.67
C GLY A 725 -24.93 -4.65 36.57
N ARG A 726 -25.63 -4.04 35.63
CA ARG A 726 -27.06 -4.28 35.39
C ARG A 726 -27.27 -5.59 34.62
N PRO A 727 -28.39 -6.30 34.79
CA PRO A 727 -28.80 -7.35 33.87
C PRO A 727 -28.98 -6.77 32.46
N VAL A 728 -28.34 -7.38 31.45
CA VAL A 728 -28.43 -6.91 30.05
C VAL A 728 -28.60 -8.07 29.09
N PHE A 729 -29.53 -7.92 28.14
CA PHE A 729 -29.61 -8.76 26.95
C PHE A 729 -29.14 -7.97 25.73
N VAL A 730 -28.14 -8.50 25.03
CA VAL A 730 -27.59 -7.87 23.83
C VAL A 730 -28.03 -8.66 22.60
N ALA A 731 -28.79 -8.02 21.72
CA ALA A 731 -29.16 -8.56 20.42
C ALA A 731 -28.05 -8.28 19.41
N MET A 732 -27.54 -9.32 18.76
CA MET A 732 -26.34 -9.28 17.93
C MET A 732 -26.58 -9.94 16.58
N LYS A 733 -25.81 -9.48 15.60
CA LYS A 733 -25.77 -10.10 14.28
C LYS A 733 -25.10 -11.47 14.30
N MET A 734 -25.34 -12.23 13.24
CA MET A 734 -24.71 -13.53 12.99
C MET A 734 -23.18 -13.47 13.20
N VAL A 735 -22.51 -12.49 12.60
CA VAL A 735 -21.09 -12.19 12.87
C VAL A 735 -21.00 -10.85 13.62
N PRO A 736 -20.77 -10.87 14.95
CA PRO A 736 -20.76 -9.66 15.76
C PRO A 736 -19.40 -8.94 15.72
N ASP A 737 -19.33 -7.79 16.38
CA ASP A 737 -18.05 -7.18 16.74
C ASP A 737 -17.23 -8.13 17.63
N TRP A 738 -15.91 -8.07 17.51
CA TRP A 738 -14.99 -9.01 18.15
C TRP A 738 -15.11 -9.06 19.68
N ARG A 739 -15.62 -7.99 20.31
CA ARG A 739 -15.85 -7.93 21.77
C ARG A 739 -16.77 -9.02 22.27
N TRP A 740 -17.70 -9.47 21.42
CA TRP A 740 -18.76 -10.42 21.77
C TRP A 740 -18.43 -11.87 21.40
N LEU A 741 -17.33 -12.08 20.66
CA LEU A 741 -16.84 -13.39 20.20
C LEU A 741 -17.85 -14.22 19.37
N LEU A 742 -17.36 -15.32 18.82
CA LEU A 742 -18.18 -16.33 18.17
C LEU A 742 -18.61 -17.43 19.16
N ASN A 743 -19.79 -17.99 18.93
CA ASN A 743 -20.26 -19.23 19.56
C ASN A 743 -20.41 -19.21 21.08
N ARG A 744 -20.81 -18.07 21.64
CA ARG A 744 -21.15 -17.96 23.07
C ARG A 744 -22.38 -17.10 23.32
N ALA A 745 -23.04 -17.34 24.45
CA ALA A 745 -24.25 -16.64 24.89
C ALA A 745 -23.99 -15.75 26.13
N ASP A 746 -22.77 -15.72 26.64
CA ASP A 746 -22.30 -14.90 27.76
C ASP A 746 -21.19 -13.94 27.31
N SER A 747 -20.86 -12.93 28.12
CA SER A 747 -19.81 -11.97 27.81
C SER A 747 -18.59 -12.16 28.73
N PRO A 748 -17.36 -12.30 28.17
CA PRO A 748 -16.15 -12.33 29.00
C PRO A 748 -15.87 -10.97 29.66
N TRP A 749 -16.46 -9.88 29.14
CA TRP A 749 -16.27 -8.53 29.64
C TRP A 749 -17.26 -8.14 30.74
N TYR A 750 -18.44 -8.74 30.74
CA TYR A 750 -19.57 -8.33 31.58
C TYR A 750 -20.35 -9.57 32.07
N PRO A 751 -20.12 -10.01 33.32
CA PRO A 751 -20.76 -11.22 33.86
C PRO A 751 -22.29 -11.17 33.90
N THR A 752 -22.89 -9.98 33.93
CA THR A 752 -24.35 -9.78 34.00
C THR A 752 -25.03 -9.78 32.62
N MET A 753 -24.28 -10.00 31.55
CA MET A 753 -24.81 -9.95 30.18
C MET A 753 -25.10 -11.33 29.62
N ARG A 754 -26.21 -11.39 28.88
CA ARG A 754 -26.52 -12.50 27.98
C ARG A 754 -26.63 -12.01 26.54
N LEU A 755 -26.06 -12.78 25.63
CA LEU A 755 -25.93 -12.47 24.22
C LEU A 755 -26.91 -13.32 23.41
N PHE A 756 -27.66 -12.68 22.52
CA PHE A 756 -28.61 -13.31 21.61
C PHE A 756 -28.18 -13.00 20.18
N ARG A 757 -27.97 -14.04 19.37
CA ARG A 757 -27.30 -13.93 18.07
C ARG A 757 -28.23 -14.41 16.97
N GLN A 758 -28.25 -13.70 15.85
CA GLN A 758 -28.98 -14.15 14.67
C GLN A 758 -28.48 -15.53 14.20
N SER A 759 -29.44 -16.39 13.88
CA SER A 759 -29.27 -17.63 13.12
C SER A 759 -28.94 -17.33 11.65
N GLU A 760 -29.65 -16.35 11.08
CA GLU A 760 -29.51 -15.91 9.70
C GLU A 760 -29.34 -14.40 9.60
N LYS A 761 -28.59 -13.94 8.59
CA LYS A 761 -28.30 -12.52 8.42
C LYS A 761 -29.58 -11.70 8.21
N ASP A 762 -29.69 -10.60 8.94
CA ASP A 762 -30.80 -9.63 8.89
C ASP A 762 -32.18 -10.18 9.28
N VAL A 763 -32.25 -11.42 9.78
CA VAL A 763 -33.44 -12.01 10.43
C VAL A 763 -33.34 -11.77 11.94
N TRP A 764 -34.31 -11.07 12.52
CA TRP A 764 -34.27 -10.65 13.94
C TRP A 764 -35.38 -11.28 14.78
N GLU A 765 -36.35 -11.90 14.13
CA GLU A 765 -37.54 -12.51 14.72
C GLU A 765 -37.14 -13.59 15.74
N ASP A 766 -36.34 -14.58 15.34
CA ASP A 766 -35.85 -15.66 16.22
C ASP A 766 -35.08 -15.13 17.44
N VAL A 767 -34.29 -14.07 17.25
CA VAL A 767 -33.51 -13.44 18.33
C VAL A 767 -34.45 -12.85 19.37
N PHE A 768 -35.49 -12.13 18.92
CA PHE A 768 -36.45 -11.47 19.79
C PHE A 768 -37.46 -12.45 20.39
N GLU A 769 -37.79 -13.56 19.73
CA GLU A 769 -38.54 -14.67 20.34
C GLU A 769 -37.77 -15.27 21.51
N ALA A 770 -36.48 -15.57 21.34
CA ALA A 770 -35.62 -16.09 22.39
C ALA A 770 -35.47 -15.10 23.57
N ILE A 771 -35.34 -13.80 23.27
CA ILE A 771 -35.34 -12.74 24.29
C ILE A 771 -36.68 -12.70 25.02
N THR A 772 -37.80 -12.74 24.30
CA THR A 772 -39.17 -12.67 24.84
C THR A 772 -39.40 -13.80 25.84
N ALA A 773 -39.08 -15.05 25.49
CA ALA A 773 -39.19 -16.19 26.40
C ALA A 773 -38.38 -16.00 27.70
N CYS A 774 -37.21 -15.36 27.61
CA CYS A 774 -36.40 -15.05 28.79
C CYS A 774 -37.01 -13.94 29.65
N VAL A 775 -37.60 -12.91 29.01
CA VAL A 775 -38.30 -11.83 29.70
C VAL A 775 -39.55 -12.34 30.40
N GLU A 776 -40.35 -13.21 29.77
CA GLU A 776 -41.54 -13.82 30.38
C GLU A 776 -41.17 -14.55 31.68
N SER A 777 -40.09 -15.33 31.66
CA SER A 777 -39.59 -16.01 32.86
C SER A 777 -39.15 -15.05 33.96
N LEU A 778 -38.53 -13.91 33.62
CA LEU A 778 -38.06 -12.93 34.61
C LEU A 778 -39.21 -12.09 35.18
N ALA A 779 -40.13 -11.64 34.33
CA ALA A 779 -41.30 -10.86 34.73
C ALA A 779 -42.27 -11.70 35.58
N GLY A 780 -42.44 -12.99 35.26
CA GLY A 780 -43.29 -13.91 36.02
C GLY A 780 -42.72 -14.32 37.40
N GLN A 781 -41.44 -14.07 37.67
CA GLN A 781 -40.77 -14.41 38.93
C GLN A 781 -40.69 -13.24 39.92
N ALA A 782 -41.11 -12.02 39.58
CA ALA A 782 -40.92 -10.85 40.42
C ALA A 782 -41.81 -10.86 41.68
N PRO A 783 -41.25 -10.92 42.92
CA PRO A 783 -41.96 -10.59 44.14
C PRO A 783 -41.70 -9.12 44.54
N VAL A 784 -42.64 -8.53 45.25
CA VAL A 784 -42.59 -7.21 45.90
C VAL A 784 -41.23 -6.99 46.60
N ARG A 785 -40.50 -5.92 46.23
CA ARG A 785 -39.21 -5.58 46.85
C ARG A 785 -39.43 -4.91 48.20
N ASP A 786 -39.11 -5.62 49.27
CA ASP A 786 -38.69 -4.99 50.53
C ASP A 786 -37.26 -4.45 50.37
N ASN A 787 -37.06 -3.20 50.81
CA ASN A 787 -35.80 -2.46 50.73
C ASN A 787 -34.72 -3.09 51.63
N ALA A 788 -34.05 -4.13 51.13
CA ALA A 788 -32.73 -4.54 51.57
C ALA A 788 -32.05 -5.30 50.43
N VAL A 789 -31.21 -4.63 49.65
CA VAL A 789 -30.34 -5.30 48.68
C VAL A 789 -29.34 -6.15 49.47
N ALA A 790 -29.70 -7.40 49.71
CA ALA A 790 -28.78 -8.45 50.07
C ALA A 790 -27.83 -8.64 48.89
N ALA A 791 -26.57 -8.30 49.07
CA ALA A 791 -25.50 -8.67 48.16
C ALA A 791 -25.55 -10.20 47.96
N GLN A 792 -26.01 -10.64 46.79
CA GLN A 792 -25.81 -12.02 46.35
C GLN A 792 -24.30 -12.21 46.22
N ILE A 793 -23.73 -12.96 47.17
CA ILE A 793 -22.35 -13.43 47.10
C ILE A 793 -22.29 -14.41 45.93
N SER A 794 -21.64 -14.01 44.84
CA SER A 794 -21.22 -14.94 43.79
C SER A 794 -20.18 -15.87 44.39
N LEU A 795 -20.53 -17.14 44.60
CA LEU A 795 -19.59 -18.15 45.07
C LEU A 795 -18.78 -18.74 43.90
N PRO A 796 -17.49 -19.01 44.09
CA PRO A 796 -16.66 -19.69 43.11
C PRO A 796 -17.14 -21.13 42.93
N GLY A 797 -17.19 -21.61 41.68
CA GLY A 797 -17.73 -22.93 41.30
C GLY A 797 -16.96 -24.17 41.78
N ALA A 798 -16.14 -24.06 42.84
CA ALA A 798 -15.31 -25.12 43.38
C ALA A 798 -15.56 -25.31 44.89
N ILE A 799 -16.00 -26.50 45.30
CA ILE A 799 -16.37 -26.82 46.70
C ILE A 799 -15.16 -26.72 47.63
N GLY A 800 -13.96 -27.07 47.14
CA GLY A 800 -12.71 -26.92 47.87
C GLY A 800 -12.43 -25.48 48.29
N GLU A 801 -12.81 -24.48 47.49
CA GLU A 801 -12.64 -23.06 47.85
C GLU A 801 -13.65 -22.61 48.91
N LEU A 802 -14.89 -23.12 48.85
CA LEU A 802 -15.90 -22.87 49.88
C LEU A 802 -15.43 -23.38 51.24
N ILE A 803 -14.99 -24.65 51.30
CA ILE A 803 -14.53 -25.29 52.54
C ILE A 803 -13.26 -24.62 53.06
N ASP A 804 -12.32 -24.29 52.19
CA ASP A 804 -11.10 -23.55 52.55
C ASP A 804 -11.42 -22.20 53.19
N LYS A 805 -12.30 -21.41 52.57
CA LYS A 805 -12.71 -20.11 53.09
C LYS A 805 -13.41 -20.21 54.45
N ILE A 806 -14.25 -21.24 54.64
CA ILE A 806 -14.87 -21.53 55.95
C ILE A 806 -13.79 -21.78 57.01
N THR A 807 -12.83 -22.67 56.74
CA THR A 807 -11.78 -23.00 57.73
C THR A 807 -10.89 -21.81 58.10
N ILE A 808 -10.58 -20.91 57.15
CA ILE A 808 -9.83 -19.68 57.41
C ILE A 808 -10.61 -18.74 58.32
N LEU A 809 -11.90 -18.57 58.06
CA LEU A 809 -12.75 -17.68 58.87
C LEU A 809 -12.96 -18.24 60.28
N GLU A 810 -13.00 -19.56 60.47
CA GLU A 810 -13.02 -20.19 61.80
C GLU A 810 -11.72 -19.91 62.61
N ILE A 811 -10.57 -19.90 61.94
CA ILE A 811 -9.30 -19.52 62.57
C ILE A 811 -9.30 -18.03 62.92
N LYS A 812 -9.75 -17.17 61.99
CA LYS A 812 -9.87 -15.73 62.25
C LYS A 812 -10.85 -15.42 63.39
N GLU A 813 -11.96 -16.15 63.48
CA GLU A 813 -12.93 -15.99 64.57
C GLU A 813 -12.30 -16.27 65.95
N SER A 814 -11.36 -17.21 66.04
CA SER A 814 -10.68 -17.56 67.30
C SER A 814 -9.50 -16.67 67.67
N HIS A 815 -8.94 -15.90 66.72
CA HIS A 815 -7.71 -15.11 66.92
C HIS A 815 -7.91 -13.59 66.81
N VAL A 816 -9.00 -13.12 66.18
CA VAL A 816 -9.28 -11.68 66.03
C VAL A 816 -10.06 -11.17 67.26
N THR A 817 -9.49 -10.18 67.95
CA THR A 817 -10.07 -9.59 69.18
C THR A 817 -10.91 -8.33 68.93
N ASP A 818 -10.82 -7.74 67.74
CA ASP A 818 -11.59 -6.54 67.36
C ASP A 818 -13.08 -6.87 67.13
N ALA A 819 -13.97 -6.22 67.88
CA ALA A 819 -15.39 -6.54 67.89
C ALA A 819 -16.11 -6.30 66.54
N ALA A 820 -15.71 -5.29 65.77
CA ALA A 820 -16.31 -4.98 64.48
C ALA A 820 -15.87 -5.99 63.40
N LYS A 821 -14.58 -6.33 63.40
CA LYS A 821 -14.02 -7.39 62.52
C LYS A 821 -14.59 -8.75 62.87
N LEU A 822 -14.75 -9.06 64.16
CA LEU A 822 -15.36 -10.30 64.62
C LEU A 822 -16.84 -10.40 64.20
N GLY A 823 -17.59 -9.29 64.25
CA GLY A 823 -18.96 -9.22 63.75
C GLY A 823 -19.07 -9.52 62.24
N ASN A 824 -18.13 -9.00 61.44
CA ASN A 824 -18.07 -9.29 60.00
C ASN A 824 -17.68 -10.74 59.71
N ILE A 825 -16.67 -11.27 60.41
CA ILE A 825 -16.23 -12.67 60.30
C ILE A 825 -17.39 -13.61 60.60
N ARG A 826 -18.12 -13.38 61.70
CA ARG A 826 -19.29 -14.19 62.09
C ARG A 826 -20.41 -14.14 61.07
N ARG A 827 -20.68 -12.96 60.51
CA ARG A 827 -21.70 -12.79 59.47
C ARG A 827 -21.33 -13.58 58.21
N GLU A 828 -20.10 -13.42 57.71
CA GLU A 828 -19.62 -14.13 56.52
C GLU A 828 -19.57 -15.65 56.76
N LEU A 829 -19.04 -16.09 57.91
CA LEU A 829 -19.00 -17.50 58.29
C LEU A 829 -20.40 -18.12 58.39
N GLY A 830 -21.38 -17.37 58.93
CA GLY A 830 -22.77 -17.79 58.98
C GLY A 830 -23.40 -18.00 57.60
N LEU A 831 -23.11 -17.10 56.64
CA LEU A 831 -23.57 -17.22 55.26
C LEU A 831 -22.95 -18.42 54.55
N LEU A 832 -21.63 -18.62 54.68
CA LEU A 832 -20.94 -19.74 54.04
C LEU A 832 -21.36 -21.10 54.62
N ARG A 833 -21.61 -21.19 55.94
CA ARG A 833 -22.16 -22.40 56.57
C ARG A 833 -23.58 -22.71 56.12
N LYS A 834 -24.40 -21.68 55.90
CA LYS A 834 -25.75 -21.86 55.35
C LYS A 834 -25.69 -22.49 53.96
N VAL A 835 -24.76 -22.02 53.12
CA VAL A 835 -24.51 -22.60 51.80
C VAL A 835 -23.98 -24.04 51.88
N GLU A 836 -23.02 -24.31 52.78
CA GLU A 836 -22.50 -25.67 53.01
C GLU A 836 -23.64 -26.64 53.42
N ALA A 837 -24.57 -26.17 54.27
CA ALA A 837 -25.72 -26.95 54.72
C ALA A 837 -26.77 -27.16 53.62
N GLU A 838 -27.13 -26.11 52.87
CA GLU A 838 -28.10 -26.17 51.77
C GLU A 838 -27.64 -27.07 50.62
N ALA A 839 -26.33 -27.15 50.38
CA ALA A 839 -25.76 -27.99 49.34
C ALA A 839 -25.59 -29.47 49.74
N GLY A 840 -25.84 -29.82 51.01
CA GLY A 840 -25.84 -31.21 51.47
C GLY A 840 -24.48 -31.90 51.48
N PHE A 841 -23.37 -31.15 51.51
CA PHE A 841 -22.02 -31.71 51.50
C PHE A 841 -21.66 -32.31 52.87
N SER A 842 -22.07 -33.56 53.12
CA SER A 842 -21.72 -34.27 54.36
C SER A 842 -21.21 -35.69 54.05
N SER A 843 -19.98 -35.96 54.50
CA SER A 843 -19.41 -37.30 54.56
C SER A 843 -18.31 -37.34 55.62
N GLU A 844 -18.06 -38.51 56.20
CA GLU A 844 -16.99 -38.72 57.19
C GLU A 844 -15.62 -38.33 56.60
N LYS A 845 -15.42 -38.63 55.31
CA LYS A 845 -14.19 -38.30 54.56
C LYS A 845 -14.03 -36.81 54.27
N LEU A 846 -15.12 -36.05 54.11
CA LEU A 846 -15.06 -34.59 54.01
C LEU A 846 -14.72 -33.98 55.38
N ALA A 847 -15.24 -34.53 56.48
CA ALA A 847 -14.90 -34.05 57.83
C ALA A 847 -13.41 -34.21 58.13
N GLU A 848 -12.79 -35.34 57.73
CA GLU A 848 -11.34 -35.54 57.80
C GLU A 848 -10.57 -34.50 56.99
N LEU A 849 -10.91 -34.31 55.71
CA LEU A 849 -10.23 -33.33 54.85
C LEU A 849 -10.42 -31.88 55.31
N LYS A 850 -11.58 -31.54 55.89
CA LYS A 850 -11.86 -30.23 56.48
C LYS A 850 -11.01 -29.99 57.72
N THR A 851 -10.82 -31.00 58.56
CA THR A 851 -9.89 -30.95 59.70
C THR A 851 -8.45 -30.77 59.24
N ASP A 852 -7.99 -31.56 58.26
CA ASP A 852 -6.64 -31.44 57.71
C ASP A 852 -6.40 -30.04 57.12
N LEU A 853 -7.37 -29.51 56.37
CA LEU A 853 -7.28 -28.19 55.76
C LEU A 853 -7.25 -27.08 56.82
N ARG A 854 -8.03 -27.22 57.89
CA ARG A 854 -7.99 -26.31 59.05
C ARG A 854 -6.63 -26.36 59.74
N THR A 855 -6.02 -27.53 59.91
CA THR A 855 -4.67 -27.67 60.49
C THR A 855 -3.62 -26.99 59.61
N VAL A 856 -3.68 -27.16 58.29
CA VAL A 856 -2.77 -26.49 57.35
C VAL A 856 -2.96 -24.97 57.40
N ASN A 857 -4.20 -24.48 57.42
CA ASN A 857 -4.50 -23.06 57.50
C ASN A 857 -4.07 -22.43 58.84
N ALA A 858 -4.18 -23.15 59.96
CA ALA A 858 -3.69 -22.69 61.25
C ALA A 858 -2.16 -22.58 61.26
N ARG A 859 -1.46 -23.57 60.69
CA ARG A 859 -0.01 -23.51 60.52
C ARG A 859 0.43 -22.35 59.63
N LEU A 860 -0.31 -22.06 58.56
CA LEU A 860 -0.03 -20.94 57.67
C LEU A 860 -0.17 -19.60 58.41
N TRP A 861 -1.21 -19.47 59.24
CA TRP A 861 -1.42 -18.30 60.10
C TRP A 861 -0.24 -18.08 61.07
N ASP A 862 0.27 -19.14 61.70
CA ASP A 862 1.43 -19.06 62.60
C ASP A 862 2.71 -18.63 61.87
N ILE A 863 2.94 -19.18 60.67
CA ILE A 863 4.08 -18.81 59.82
C ILE A 863 3.98 -17.32 59.41
N GLU A 864 2.80 -16.87 59.02
CA GLU A 864 2.56 -15.46 58.67
C GLU A 864 2.75 -14.53 59.86
N ASN A 865 2.35 -14.92 61.07
CA ASN A 865 2.62 -14.14 62.28
C ASN A 865 4.12 -14.06 62.58
N ALA A 866 4.84 -15.18 62.47
CA ALA A 866 6.30 -15.18 62.62
C ALA A 866 6.98 -14.27 61.59
N LEU A 867 6.49 -14.26 60.34
CA LEU A 867 6.96 -13.33 59.31
C LEU A 867 6.67 -11.86 59.66
N ARG A 868 5.47 -11.54 60.14
CA ARG A 868 5.13 -10.18 60.62
C ARG A 868 6.01 -9.76 61.80
N GLU A 869 6.36 -10.67 62.71
CA GLU A 869 7.28 -10.39 63.81
C GLU A 869 8.72 -10.14 63.34
N HIS A 870 9.16 -10.82 62.29
CA HIS A 870 10.45 -10.53 61.64
C HIS A 870 10.43 -9.16 60.95
N GLU A 871 9.35 -8.83 60.23
CA GLU A 871 9.14 -7.53 59.57
C GLU A 871 9.13 -6.37 60.58
N CYS A 872 8.38 -6.51 61.68
CA CYS A 872 8.35 -5.51 62.76
C CYS A 872 9.72 -5.27 63.42
N ARG A 873 10.60 -6.27 63.39
CA ARG A 873 11.98 -6.19 63.93
C ARG A 873 13.02 -5.87 62.86
N ALA A 874 12.61 -5.73 61.60
CA ALA A 874 13.49 -5.60 60.43
C ALA A 874 14.58 -6.69 60.34
N ASP A 875 14.28 -7.90 60.83
CA ASP A 875 15.20 -9.06 60.82
C ASP A 875 14.88 -9.99 59.65
N PHE A 876 15.64 -9.82 58.56
CA PHE A 876 15.50 -10.60 57.32
C PHE A 876 16.56 -11.70 57.16
N GLY A 877 17.09 -12.20 58.29
CA GLY A 877 18.11 -13.24 58.31
C GLY A 877 17.64 -14.64 57.90
N ALA A 878 18.44 -15.66 58.22
CA ALA A 878 18.16 -17.05 57.86
C ALA A 878 16.81 -17.58 58.38
N ALA A 879 16.35 -17.11 59.53
CA ALA A 879 15.06 -17.46 60.11
C ALA A 879 13.89 -16.92 59.27
N PHE A 880 13.94 -15.67 58.81
CA PHE A 880 12.93 -15.10 57.91
C PHE A 880 12.84 -15.89 56.59
N ILE A 881 13.99 -16.20 55.98
CA ILE A 881 14.06 -16.99 54.74
C ILE A 881 13.47 -18.40 54.96
N ALA A 882 13.70 -19.01 56.12
CA ALA A 882 13.15 -20.32 56.45
C ALA A 882 11.61 -20.28 56.57
N HIS A 883 11.05 -19.27 57.26
CA HIS A 883 9.60 -19.08 57.36
C HIS A 883 8.98 -18.76 56.00
N ALA A 884 9.61 -17.91 55.18
CA ALA A 884 9.15 -17.59 53.83
C ALA A 884 9.11 -18.83 52.93
N ARG A 885 10.11 -19.71 53.01
CA ARG A 885 10.09 -21.01 52.30
C ARG A 885 9.00 -21.95 52.81
N GLN A 886 8.68 -21.88 54.09
CA GLN A 886 7.64 -22.71 54.70
C GLN A 886 6.23 -22.30 54.23
N VAL A 887 6.00 -21.03 53.88
CA VAL A 887 4.75 -20.57 53.24
C VAL A 887 4.46 -21.35 51.97
N TYR A 888 5.46 -21.48 51.07
CA TYR A 888 5.29 -22.23 49.81
C TYR A 888 4.90 -23.68 50.04
N LYS A 889 5.65 -24.39 50.91
CA LYS A 889 5.36 -25.80 51.23
C LYS A 889 3.97 -26.00 51.84
N THR A 890 3.53 -25.05 52.66
CA THR A 890 2.25 -25.12 53.37
C THR A 890 1.09 -24.80 52.41
N ASN A 891 1.28 -23.86 51.48
CA ASN A 891 0.32 -23.58 50.41
C ASN A 891 0.16 -24.75 49.43
N ASP A 892 1.25 -25.45 49.08
CA ASP A 892 1.17 -26.65 48.23
C ASP A 892 0.31 -27.76 48.90
N GLN A 893 0.45 -27.93 50.22
CA GLN A 893 -0.38 -28.85 51.00
C GLN A 893 -1.85 -28.43 51.02
N ARG A 894 -2.12 -27.13 51.21
CA ARG A 894 -3.47 -26.54 51.17
C ARG A 894 -4.13 -26.78 49.80
N ALA A 895 -3.43 -26.50 48.71
CA ALA A 895 -3.90 -26.74 47.35
C ALA A 895 -4.20 -28.22 47.07
N SER A 896 -3.34 -29.13 47.56
CA SER A 896 -3.56 -30.58 47.43
C SER A 896 -4.85 -31.04 48.14
N LEU A 897 -5.13 -30.52 49.34
CA LEU A 897 -6.35 -30.81 50.08
C LEU A 897 -7.59 -30.25 49.38
N LYS A 898 -7.54 -29.00 48.89
CA LYS A 898 -8.62 -28.42 48.06
C LYS A 898 -8.91 -29.26 46.82
N LYS A 899 -7.87 -29.74 46.13
CA LYS A 899 -8.01 -30.63 44.97
C LYS A 899 -8.70 -31.96 45.33
N LYS A 900 -8.36 -32.57 46.48
CA LYS A 900 -9.04 -33.78 46.97
C LYS A 900 -10.53 -33.54 47.27
N ILE A 901 -10.86 -32.39 47.86
CA ILE A 901 -12.26 -32.00 48.12
C ILE A 901 -13.01 -31.80 46.80
N ASN A 902 -12.43 -31.07 45.85
CA ASN A 902 -13.04 -30.85 44.53
C ASN A 902 -13.29 -32.17 43.77
N LEU A 903 -12.31 -33.08 43.78
CA LEU A 903 -12.43 -34.41 43.17
C LEU A 903 -13.52 -35.26 43.82
N MET A 904 -13.70 -35.14 45.15
CA MET A 904 -14.73 -35.90 45.88
C MET A 904 -16.15 -35.54 45.45
N PHE A 905 -16.38 -34.28 45.10
CA PHE A 905 -17.71 -33.77 44.73
C PHE A 905 -17.86 -33.45 43.24
N ASN A 906 -16.89 -33.85 42.41
CA ASN A 906 -16.86 -33.57 40.97
C ASN A 906 -17.06 -32.07 40.65
N SER A 907 -16.55 -31.18 41.50
CA SER A 907 -16.59 -29.72 41.27
C SER A 907 -15.34 -29.22 40.55
N ALA A 908 -15.40 -28.01 39.99
CA ALA A 908 -14.29 -27.42 39.25
C ALA A 908 -12.98 -27.46 40.07
N ILE A 909 -11.88 -27.86 39.44
CA ILE A 909 -10.55 -27.85 40.05
C ILE A 909 -9.90 -26.52 39.66
N VAL A 910 -9.70 -25.64 40.65
CA VAL A 910 -8.88 -24.44 40.49
C VAL A 910 -7.43 -24.84 40.74
N GLU A 911 -6.58 -24.82 39.71
CA GLU A 911 -5.15 -25.08 39.87
C GLU A 911 -4.43 -23.81 40.37
N GLU A 912 -3.99 -23.83 41.63
CA GLU A 912 -3.00 -22.89 42.13
C GLU A 912 -1.60 -23.34 41.66
N LYS A 913 -0.76 -22.37 41.24
CA LYS A 913 0.54 -22.59 40.58
C LYS A 913 1.33 -23.77 41.16
N PHE A 914 1.50 -24.82 40.36
CA PHE A 914 2.36 -25.97 40.65
C PHE A 914 3.83 -25.63 40.33
N TYR A 915 4.73 -25.81 41.30
CA TYR A 915 6.17 -25.71 41.09
C TYR A 915 6.81 -27.08 41.24
N PRO A 916 7.41 -27.67 40.18
CA PRO A 916 8.09 -28.95 40.30
C PRO A 916 9.30 -28.82 41.23
N ALA A 917 9.42 -29.74 42.18
CA ALA A 917 10.57 -29.83 43.06
C ALA A 917 11.86 -30.02 42.22
N GLN A 918 12.83 -29.12 42.39
CA GLN A 918 14.16 -29.23 41.78
C GLN A 918 14.81 -30.56 42.19
N GLN A 919 14.86 -31.51 41.26
CA GLN A 919 15.83 -32.60 41.31
C GLN A 919 17.23 -31.99 41.19
N ARG A 920 18.07 -32.24 42.19
CA ARG A 920 19.49 -31.90 42.18
C ARG A 920 20.14 -32.61 40.99
N SER A 921 20.74 -31.86 40.08
CA SER A 921 21.60 -32.41 39.04
C SER A 921 22.90 -32.93 39.67
N SER A 922 23.16 -34.23 39.55
CA SER A 922 24.52 -34.75 39.46
C SER A 922 24.66 -35.38 38.08
N ALA A 923 25.68 -34.94 37.35
CA ALA A 923 26.05 -35.37 36.01
C ALA A 923 26.11 -36.89 35.83
N VAL A 924 25.87 -37.37 34.61
CA VAL A 924 26.84 -38.07 33.75
C VAL A 924 26.16 -38.41 32.40
N GLU A 925 26.90 -38.17 31.32
CA GLU A 925 26.59 -38.51 29.94
C GLU A 925 26.15 -39.97 29.74
N THR A 926 25.19 -40.23 28.84
CA THR A 926 25.43 -41.13 27.69
C THR A 926 24.36 -41.00 26.61
N ARG A 927 24.84 -40.96 25.36
CA ARG A 927 24.08 -41.12 24.10
C ARG A 927 23.18 -42.36 24.14
N ILE A 928 22.04 -42.35 23.44
CA ILE A 928 21.73 -43.23 22.29
C ILE A 928 20.36 -42.88 21.65
N ARG A 929 20.41 -42.91 20.32
CA ARG A 929 19.40 -42.82 19.25
C ARG A 929 17.94 -43.18 19.55
N ASN A 930 17.07 -42.35 19.01
CA ASN A 930 15.65 -42.62 18.74
C ASN A 930 15.50 -43.17 17.30
N PRO A 931 14.72 -44.25 17.06
CA PRO A 931 14.10 -44.46 15.75
C PRO A 931 12.58 -44.52 15.87
N ALA A 932 11.94 -43.64 15.08
CA ALA A 932 10.67 -43.79 14.37
C ALA A 932 9.45 -44.38 15.10
N PHE A 933 8.33 -43.65 15.11
CA PHE A 933 7.04 -44.26 14.76
C PHE A 933 6.09 -43.26 14.07
N ASN A 934 5.56 -43.75 12.95
CA ASN A 934 4.66 -43.15 11.97
C ASN A 934 3.20 -43.20 12.49
N PRO A 935 2.29 -42.31 12.05
CA PRO A 935 0.92 -42.19 12.56
C PRO A 935 -0.05 -43.05 11.73
N ALA A 936 -0.85 -43.87 12.41
CA ALA A 936 -2.18 -44.33 12.00
C ALA A 936 -2.63 -45.48 12.92
N LEU A 937 -3.55 -45.19 13.85
CA LEU A 937 -4.72 -46.04 14.05
C LEU A 937 -5.78 -45.26 14.82
N ASN A 938 -6.90 -45.08 14.14
CA ASN A 938 -8.12 -44.44 14.58
C ASN A 938 -8.78 -45.14 15.78
N ASP A 939 -9.73 -44.40 16.35
CA ASP A 939 -10.99 -44.93 16.84
C ASP A 939 -10.92 -45.97 17.95
N LEU A 940 -11.06 -45.51 19.18
CA LEU A 940 -12.15 -45.99 20.03
C LEU A 940 -12.41 -44.98 21.15
N ILE A 941 -13.65 -44.49 21.20
CA ILE A 941 -14.29 -43.91 22.39
C ILE A 941 -13.83 -42.48 22.72
N ALA A 942 -14.40 -41.57 21.94
CA ALA A 942 -14.87 -40.23 22.30
C ALA A 942 -14.45 -39.68 23.69
N LYS A 943 -13.49 -38.76 23.64
CA LYS A 943 -13.48 -37.55 24.46
C LYS A 943 -13.48 -36.36 23.52
#